data_AF-A0A518GFB9-F1
#
_entry.id   AF-A0A518GFB9-F1
#
_cell.length_a   1.000
_cell.length_b   1.000
_cell.length_c   1.000
_cell.angle_alpha   90.00
_cell.angle_beta   90.00
_cell.angle_gamma   90.00
#
_symmetry.space_group_name_H-M   'P 1'
#
loop_
_entity.id
_entity.type
_entity.pdbx_description
1 polymer ?
#
loop_
_entity_poly.entity_id
_entity_poly.type
_entity_poly.pdbx_seq_one_letter_code
_entity_poly.pdbx_strand_id
1 'polypeptide(L)'
;MRLQHSTSPRILRRRTSNSITRATRLLRTEQLDARITLSGTPFDLSGITTTLWVDQQAQVAQPTGAPTSPFAEISSAVALAGPGTEIVVRDGVYREELRLPAGTATAPVVLRAADGATPILSGSDLIDGWTSLGGGVYETTISWEPTALYIGGEEATNARHPDDGWWTVDTLGESSFVDSALIGLEANLVGSEFFVWTTHGNTQFTVPITGFDSSTGTITYDSPSQYLQLAAGDSYWLQNDSALVSQAGEWAWETIDGSTHIVVQVEGPADLAQIESPRRRDGIQASQFSLVEGFSVRQFERYGVDMTGANSVTIATSIVEQNGKAGVWMRGATNLLIEGNQIVENQYGMIANDSRHIQVVNNEVAYNAVDGIIISWGSTDVLIEANYIHHHLDWGHPDGIQLYRDVSNVRIIDNVIAANGQSMHIQEADDVSLSGNTIYGSSGYLVSLFATNSSVDGNTLAFSGYGLLRLPPEELSITSNVFNVGHGKPAYVSHEALQYEADENLYWNSSRALNPMFLRTAEGWQRNWDQYQSGNEHDQNSAYGNPEHINAPIAFDSAKSRESTHSVLALNTHEVLFEVGDFVEVNFDGVQRQITAKSADRITIFPPLEELTRTTLVANWGTNSNFNLDLRTSPSSPLPTAGSTLNIGLFQSRQYGAPLPAPAMFSSTVLHEPQNLTSETSHATALQPSPSRATLQATERRALLSLSGSPAKQSAFVSPSPAEDSSISQTDSVDIALLSLFEQVDATK
;
A
#
# COMPACT_ATOMS: atom_id res chain seq x y z
N MET A 1 48.28 -30.38 47.42
CA MET A 1 49.58 -31.06 47.18
C MET A 1 49.28 -32.53 46.88
N ARG A 2 49.80 -33.10 45.78
CA ARG A 2 49.52 -34.43 45.16
C ARG A 2 48.17 -34.53 44.41
N LEU A 3 48.00 -35.17 43.24
CA LEU A 3 48.79 -35.97 42.27
C LEU A 3 47.96 -35.99 40.95
N GLN A 4 48.51 -35.64 39.78
CA GLN A 4 48.94 -36.51 38.66
C GLN A 4 47.93 -37.49 37.99
N HIS A 5 47.85 -37.30 36.65
CA HIS A 5 47.75 -38.24 35.52
C HIS A 5 46.43 -38.86 34.99
N SER A 6 46.12 -38.42 33.76
CA SER A 6 45.74 -39.14 32.54
C SER A 6 44.49 -40.04 32.48
N THR A 7 43.56 -39.72 31.57
CA THR A 7 43.36 -40.34 30.24
C THR A 7 42.05 -39.84 29.64
N SER A 8 41.99 -39.68 28.31
CA SER A 8 40.78 -39.28 27.56
C SER A 8 39.60 -40.25 27.75
N PRO A 9 38.38 -39.79 27.43
CA PRO A 9 37.66 -40.49 26.37
C PRO A 9 36.99 -39.58 25.32
N ARG A 10 37.21 -40.00 24.07
CA ARG A 10 36.33 -40.01 22.89
C ARG A 10 34.92 -39.41 23.00
N ILE A 11 34.64 -38.55 22.00
CA ILE A 11 33.53 -38.63 21.03
C ILE A 11 32.14 -38.94 21.61
N LEU A 12 31.36 -37.89 21.87
CA LEU A 12 29.89 -37.88 21.69
C LEU A 12 29.38 -36.42 21.65
N ARG A 13 29.72 -35.66 20.61
CA ARG A 13 29.12 -34.34 20.33
C ARG A 13 28.89 -34.15 18.83
N ARG A 14 28.01 -35.00 18.27
CA ARG A 14 27.40 -34.83 16.95
C ARG A 14 26.07 -35.56 16.99
N ARG A 15 25.02 -34.91 17.53
CA ARG A 15 23.60 -35.28 17.34
C ARG A 15 22.60 -34.35 18.04
N THR A 16 23.04 -33.30 18.75
CA THR A 16 22.13 -32.43 19.53
C THR A 16 21.73 -31.12 18.85
N SER A 17 22.43 -30.60 17.82
CA SER A 17 21.98 -29.37 17.13
C SER A 17 20.79 -29.65 16.21
N ASN A 18 20.88 -30.66 15.33
CA ASN A 18 19.79 -31.00 14.40
C ASN A 18 18.48 -31.44 15.11
N SER A 19 18.56 -31.95 16.35
CA SER A 19 17.37 -32.31 17.13
C SER A 19 16.72 -31.09 17.78
N ILE A 20 17.50 -30.05 18.11
CA ILE A 20 16.97 -28.78 18.61
C ILE A 20 16.33 -28.04 17.45
N THR A 21 16.98 -27.88 16.29
CA THR A 21 16.40 -27.22 15.10
C THR A 21 15.09 -27.88 14.63
N ARG A 22 15.02 -29.23 14.67
CA ARG A 22 13.80 -29.96 14.29
C ARG A 22 12.69 -29.92 15.35
N ALA A 23 13.04 -29.83 16.64
CA ALA A 23 12.09 -29.62 17.72
C ALA A 23 11.58 -28.17 17.78
N THR A 24 12.43 -27.19 17.47
CA THR A 24 12.04 -25.78 17.26
C THR A 24 11.15 -25.64 16.03
N ARG A 25 11.40 -26.42 14.96
CA ARG A 25 10.51 -26.50 13.79
C ARG A 25 9.14 -27.07 14.15
N LEU A 26 9.06 -28.18 14.89
CA LEU A 26 7.79 -28.79 15.32
C LEU A 26 7.01 -27.93 16.33
N LEU A 27 7.69 -27.27 17.28
CA LEU A 27 7.06 -26.34 18.23
C LEU A 27 6.64 -25.01 17.56
N ARG A 28 7.40 -24.52 16.55
CA ARG A 28 7.01 -23.35 15.73
C ARG A 28 5.85 -23.65 14.80
N THR A 29 5.73 -24.87 14.26
CA THR A 29 4.52 -25.27 13.51
C THR A 29 3.32 -25.33 14.45
N GLU A 30 3.44 -25.81 15.69
CA GLU A 30 2.33 -25.76 16.66
C GLU A 30 1.93 -24.33 17.11
N GLN A 31 2.86 -23.36 17.11
CA GLN A 31 2.54 -21.93 17.36
C GLN A 31 2.02 -21.19 16.13
N LEU A 32 2.46 -21.54 14.90
CA LEU A 32 1.82 -21.09 13.65
C LEU A 32 0.43 -21.74 13.46
N ASP A 33 0.25 -22.99 13.91
CA ASP A 33 -0.98 -23.77 13.84
C ASP A 33 -1.98 -23.45 14.96
N ALA A 34 -1.61 -22.56 15.90
CA ALA A 34 -2.61 -21.76 16.60
C ALA A 34 -3.19 -20.73 15.61
N ARG A 35 -3.69 -21.23 14.47
CA ARG A 35 -4.68 -20.53 13.66
C ARG A 35 -5.66 -19.97 14.66
N ILE A 36 -5.83 -18.66 14.68
CA ILE A 36 -7.12 -18.13 15.07
C ILE A 36 -8.08 -18.80 14.09
N THR A 37 -8.62 -19.95 14.49
CA THR A 37 -9.49 -20.75 13.65
C THR A 37 -10.84 -20.08 13.75
N LEU A 38 -11.01 -19.02 12.98
CA LEU A 38 -12.29 -18.38 12.75
C LEU A 38 -12.55 -18.39 11.25
N SER A 39 -12.46 -19.57 10.63
CA SER A 39 -13.05 -19.82 9.32
C SER A 39 -14.55 -20.07 9.52
N GLY A 40 -15.38 -19.10 9.16
CA GLY A 40 -16.83 -19.10 9.28
C GLY A 40 -17.36 -17.80 9.89
N THR A 41 -18.63 -17.48 9.63
CA THR A 41 -19.30 -16.37 10.32
C THR A 41 -19.08 -16.53 11.83
N PRO A 42 -18.59 -15.51 12.56
CA PRO A 42 -18.22 -15.63 13.98
C PRO A 42 -19.44 -15.87 14.90
N PHE A 43 -20.63 -16.02 14.32
CA PHE A 43 -21.90 -16.24 15.00
C PHE A 43 -22.79 -17.20 14.21
N ASP A 44 -23.74 -17.80 14.93
CA ASP A 44 -24.67 -18.80 14.43
C ASP A 44 -25.84 -18.15 13.66
N LEU A 45 -25.91 -18.41 12.35
CA LEU A 45 -27.01 -17.94 11.50
C LEU A 45 -28.32 -18.71 11.71
N SER A 46 -28.32 -19.83 12.45
CA SER A 46 -29.54 -20.59 12.75
C SER A 46 -30.55 -19.80 13.61
N GLY A 47 -30.09 -18.72 14.25
CA GLY A 47 -30.91 -17.79 15.02
C GLY A 47 -31.68 -16.76 14.21
N ILE A 48 -31.56 -16.75 12.88
CA ILE A 48 -32.37 -15.88 12.02
C ILE A 48 -33.82 -16.36 12.04
N THR A 49 -34.73 -15.48 12.46
CA THR A 49 -36.17 -15.77 12.59
C THR A 49 -37.05 -14.82 11.77
N THR A 50 -36.48 -13.70 11.33
CA THR A 50 -37.17 -12.67 10.55
C THR A 50 -36.34 -12.34 9.32
N THR A 51 -36.96 -12.32 8.14
CA THR A 51 -36.33 -11.88 6.89
C THR A 51 -37.12 -10.73 6.31
N LEU A 52 -36.45 -9.60 6.05
CA LEU A 52 -37.00 -8.39 5.43
C LEU A 52 -36.38 -8.19 4.06
N TRP A 53 -37.20 -7.87 3.06
CA TRP A 53 -36.78 -7.67 1.69
C TRP A 53 -36.81 -6.21 1.29
N VAL A 54 -35.80 -5.79 0.54
CA VAL A 54 -35.65 -4.44 0.00
C VAL A 54 -35.45 -4.52 -1.52
N ASP A 55 -36.13 -3.65 -2.25
CA ASP A 55 -36.08 -3.53 -3.71
C ASP A 55 -36.34 -2.07 -4.08
N GLN A 56 -35.32 -1.38 -4.57
CA GLN A 56 -35.36 0.06 -4.87
C GLN A 56 -36.51 0.45 -5.81
N GLN A 57 -36.95 -0.48 -6.65
CA GLN A 57 -38.02 -0.26 -7.63
C GLN A 57 -39.43 -0.53 -7.05
N ALA A 58 -39.54 -0.97 -5.79
CA ALA A 58 -40.80 -1.30 -5.17
C ALA A 58 -41.75 -0.09 -5.07
N GLN A 59 -42.93 -0.21 -5.67
CA GLN A 59 -44.00 0.78 -5.62
C GLN A 59 -45.16 0.28 -4.73
N VAL A 60 -44.84 -0.18 -3.53
CA VAL A 60 -45.83 -0.73 -2.58
C VAL A 60 -46.20 0.35 -1.57
N ALA A 61 -47.48 0.74 -1.54
CA ALA A 61 -47.94 1.85 -0.70
C ALA A 61 -47.79 1.60 0.82
N GLN A 62 -47.83 0.33 1.26
CA GLN A 62 -47.69 -0.10 2.65
C GLN A 62 -46.86 -1.40 2.69
N PRO A 63 -45.53 -1.31 2.53
CA PRO A 63 -44.67 -2.48 2.43
C PRO A 63 -44.60 -3.22 3.77
N THR A 64 -44.62 -4.56 3.73
CA THR A 64 -44.51 -5.41 4.93
C THR A 64 -43.10 -5.97 5.12
N GLY A 65 -42.19 -5.80 4.15
CA GLY A 65 -40.87 -6.42 4.13
C GLY A 65 -40.88 -7.87 3.63
N ALA A 66 -42.02 -8.39 3.18
CA ALA A 66 -42.08 -9.70 2.54
C ALA A 66 -41.47 -9.66 1.11
N PRO A 67 -41.01 -10.79 0.53
CA PRO A 67 -40.44 -10.79 -0.82
C PRO A 67 -41.37 -10.26 -1.93
N THR A 68 -42.69 -10.37 -1.72
CA THR A 68 -43.75 -9.87 -2.61
C THR A 68 -44.25 -8.48 -2.25
N SER A 69 -43.79 -7.94 -1.12
CA SER A 69 -44.10 -6.61 -0.61
C SER A 69 -42.87 -5.98 0.05
N PRO A 70 -41.73 -5.87 -0.68
CA PRO A 70 -40.48 -5.38 -0.13
C PRO A 70 -40.54 -3.89 0.19
N PHE A 71 -39.64 -3.41 1.04
CA PHE A 71 -39.39 -1.98 1.22
C PHE A 71 -38.65 -1.42 0.00
N ALA A 72 -38.81 -0.13 -0.28
CA ALA A 72 -38.03 0.56 -1.31
C ALA A 72 -36.65 1.01 -0.78
N GLU A 73 -36.56 1.27 0.52
CA GLU A 73 -35.39 1.81 1.21
C GLU A 73 -34.81 0.76 2.17
N ILE A 74 -33.49 0.69 2.28
CA ILE A 74 -32.82 -0.19 3.23
C ILE A 74 -33.08 0.31 4.65
N SER A 75 -33.07 1.63 4.86
CA SER A 75 -33.33 2.25 6.16
C SER A 75 -34.71 1.88 6.73
N SER A 76 -35.72 1.69 5.87
CA SER A 76 -37.05 1.21 6.26
C SER A 76 -37.02 -0.21 6.83
N ALA A 77 -36.19 -1.12 6.27
CA ALA A 77 -36.01 -2.46 6.82
C ALA A 77 -35.17 -2.43 8.12
N VAL A 78 -34.11 -1.62 8.15
CA VAL A 78 -33.25 -1.42 9.33
C VAL A 78 -34.04 -0.92 10.53
N ALA A 79 -35.02 -0.03 10.32
CA ALA A 79 -35.88 0.49 11.39
C ALA A 79 -36.75 -0.58 12.09
N LEU A 80 -36.98 -1.72 11.43
CA LEU A 80 -37.72 -2.86 11.98
C LEU A 80 -36.81 -4.00 12.46
N ALA A 81 -35.52 -3.92 12.17
CA ALA A 81 -34.58 -4.97 12.48
C ALA A 81 -34.22 -5.02 13.97
N GLY A 82 -33.98 -6.23 14.45
CA GLY A 82 -33.43 -6.53 15.77
C GLY A 82 -32.70 -7.88 15.75
N PRO A 83 -32.26 -8.41 16.90
CA PRO A 83 -31.57 -9.70 16.96
C PRO A 83 -32.32 -10.81 16.21
N GLY A 84 -31.65 -11.50 15.30
CA GLY A 84 -32.22 -12.58 14.48
C GLY A 84 -32.93 -12.09 13.21
N THR A 85 -32.65 -10.87 12.77
CA THR A 85 -33.18 -10.30 11.51
C THR A 85 -32.16 -10.40 10.39
N GLU A 86 -32.59 -10.87 9.23
CA GLU A 86 -31.89 -10.78 7.97
C GLU A 86 -32.59 -9.76 7.06
N ILE A 87 -31.83 -8.83 6.49
CA ILE A 87 -32.27 -7.86 5.49
C ILE A 87 -31.64 -8.25 4.16
N VAL A 88 -32.48 -8.63 3.19
CA VAL A 88 -32.07 -9.07 1.85
C VAL A 88 -32.37 -7.95 0.85
N VAL A 89 -31.34 -7.44 0.19
CA VAL A 89 -31.40 -6.27 -0.69
C VAL A 89 -31.19 -6.67 -2.15
N ARG A 90 -32.12 -6.30 -3.03
CA ARG A 90 -32.00 -6.52 -4.48
C ARG A 90 -31.17 -5.43 -5.15
N ASP A 91 -30.83 -5.64 -6.43
CA ASP A 91 -30.12 -4.65 -7.23
C ASP A 91 -30.80 -3.28 -7.21
N GLY A 92 -29.98 -2.24 -7.12
CA GLY A 92 -30.40 -0.86 -7.08
C GLY A 92 -29.31 0.04 -6.53
N VAL A 93 -29.48 1.35 -6.73
CA VAL A 93 -28.65 2.37 -6.10
C VAL A 93 -29.42 2.98 -4.94
N TYR A 94 -28.98 2.65 -3.73
CA TYR A 94 -29.56 3.09 -2.46
C TYR A 94 -28.74 4.26 -1.95
N ARG A 95 -29.30 5.46 -2.01
CA ARG A 95 -28.63 6.71 -1.60
C ARG A 95 -28.97 7.03 -0.15
N GLU A 96 -28.39 6.28 0.79
CA GLU A 96 -28.76 6.26 2.20
C GLU A 96 -27.53 6.18 3.13
N GLU A 97 -27.71 6.53 4.41
CA GLU A 97 -26.77 6.19 5.49
C GLU A 97 -27.42 5.13 6.39
N LEU A 98 -26.67 4.11 6.79
CA LEU A 98 -27.20 2.98 7.53
C LEU A 98 -26.58 2.88 8.91
N ARG A 99 -27.43 2.68 9.92
CA ARG A 99 -27.01 2.33 11.28
C ARG A 99 -27.67 1.03 11.70
N LEU A 100 -26.89 -0.05 11.72
CA LEU A 100 -27.43 -1.36 12.06
C LEU A 100 -27.72 -1.47 13.56
N PRO A 101 -28.85 -2.09 13.95
CA PRO A 101 -29.08 -2.44 15.35
C PRO A 101 -28.12 -3.54 15.79
N ALA A 102 -27.96 -3.70 17.11
CA ALA A 102 -27.16 -4.79 17.66
C ALA A 102 -27.90 -6.13 17.55
N GLY A 103 -27.18 -7.18 17.16
CA GLY A 103 -27.59 -8.58 17.31
C GLY A 103 -27.10 -9.20 18.61
N THR A 104 -27.10 -10.53 18.65
CA THR A 104 -26.49 -11.36 19.70
C THR A 104 -25.76 -12.55 19.08
N ALA A 105 -24.90 -13.21 19.84
CA ALA A 105 -24.13 -14.38 19.38
C ALA A 105 -24.99 -15.50 18.76
N THR A 106 -26.23 -15.66 19.21
CA THR A 106 -27.18 -16.67 18.72
C THR A 106 -28.33 -16.08 17.92
N ALA A 107 -28.33 -14.79 17.63
CA ALA A 107 -29.36 -14.09 16.86
C ALA A 107 -28.74 -12.81 16.29
N PRO A 108 -27.87 -12.92 15.27
CA PRO A 108 -27.18 -11.79 14.66
C PRO A 108 -28.14 -10.90 13.86
N VAL A 109 -27.66 -9.73 13.46
CA VAL A 109 -28.32 -8.89 12.44
C VAL A 109 -27.54 -9.04 11.13
N VAL A 110 -28.20 -9.48 10.08
CA VAL A 110 -27.57 -9.71 8.76
C VAL A 110 -28.11 -8.68 7.77
N LEU A 111 -27.21 -7.94 7.14
CA LEU A 111 -27.49 -7.12 5.96
C LEU A 111 -26.79 -7.80 4.79
N ARG A 112 -27.55 -8.34 3.83
CA ARG A 112 -26.99 -9.07 2.68
C ARG A 112 -27.61 -8.66 1.36
N ALA A 113 -26.82 -8.74 0.30
CA ALA A 113 -27.32 -8.76 -1.06
C ALA A 113 -28.17 -10.02 -1.31
N ALA A 114 -29.18 -9.89 -2.16
CA ALA A 114 -29.89 -11.02 -2.73
C ALA A 114 -28.96 -11.85 -3.63
N ASP A 115 -29.26 -13.13 -3.82
CA ASP A 115 -28.45 -14.02 -4.64
C ASP A 115 -28.23 -13.45 -6.06
N GLY A 116 -26.96 -13.25 -6.43
CA GLY A 116 -26.57 -12.71 -7.73
C GLY A 116 -26.74 -11.20 -7.89
N ALA A 117 -27.20 -10.48 -6.86
CA ALA A 117 -27.29 -9.04 -6.84
C ALA A 117 -25.97 -8.40 -6.35
N THR A 118 -25.75 -7.14 -6.71
CA THR A 118 -24.71 -6.29 -6.13
C THR A 118 -25.31 -4.90 -5.87
N PRO A 119 -26.12 -4.75 -4.82
CA PRO A 119 -26.71 -3.47 -4.45
C PRO A 119 -25.63 -2.44 -4.16
N ILE A 120 -25.81 -1.22 -4.66
CA ILE A 120 -24.90 -0.10 -4.42
C ILE A 120 -25.50 0.75 -3.30
N LEU A 121 -24.82 0.85 -2.18
CA LEU A 121 -25.05 1.87 -1.16
C LEU A 121 -24.16 3.07 -1.48
N SER A 122 -24.76 4.18 -1.91
CA SER A 122 -24.05 5.37 -2.38
C SER A 122 -24.21 6.55 -1.43
N GLY A 123 -23.10 7.22 -1.11
CA GLY A 123 -23.08 8.48 -0.39
C GLY A 123 -23.43 9.69 -1.25
N SER A 124 -23.40 9.55 -2.57
CA SER A 124 -23.59 10.63 -3.54
C SER A 124 -25.04 10.91 -3.91
N ASP A 125 -25.28 12.10 -4.45
CA ASP A 125 -26.48 12.44 -5.22
C ASP A 125 -26.10 12.76 -6.68
N LEU A 126 -27.02 12.49 -7.62
CA LEU A 126 -26.87 12.93 -9.01
C LEU A 126 -26.92 14.46 -9.08
N ILE A 127 -26.07 15.02 -9.93
CA ILE A 127 -26.06 16.44 -10.25
C ILE A 127 -26.78 16.65 -11.58
N ASP A 128 -27.77 17.54 -11.59
CA ASP A 128 -28.53 17.93 -12.77
C ASP A 128 -28.41 19.45 -13.05
N GLY A 129 -29.29 19.98 -13.90
CA GLY A 129 -29.33 21.42 -14.18
C GLY A 129 -28.24 21.97 -15.11
N TRP A 130 -27.49 21.10 -15.79
CA TRP A 130 -26.36 21.46 -16.64
C TRP A 130 -26.71 22.42 -17.80
N THR A 131 -25.93 23.48 -17.92
CA THR A 131 -25.97 24.46 -19.02
C THR A 131 -24.67 24.38 -19.82
N SER A 132 -24.75 24.31 -21.14
CA SER A 132 -23.55 24.22 -21.99
C SER A 132 -22.87 25.58 -22.16
N LEU A 133 -21.56 25.61 -21.93
CA LEU A 133 -20.67 26.74 -22.25
C LEU A 133 -19.99 26.61 -23.62
N GLY A 134 -20.17 25.47 -24.30
CA GLY A 134 -19.51 25.12 -25.56
C GLY A 134 -18.23 24.31 -25.35
N GLY A 135 -17.71 23.69 -26.41
CA GLY A 135 -16.44 22.94 -26.35
C GLY A 135 -16.44 21.67 -25.48
N GLY A 136 -17.61 21.16 -25.09
CA GLY A 136 -17.73 20.04 -24.15
C GLY A 136 -17.78 20.47 -22.67
N VAL A 137 -17.73 21.78 -22.40
CA VAL A 137 -17.80 22.36 -21.06
C VAL A 137 -19.25 22.66 -20.68
N TYR A 138 -19.59 22.34 -19.44
CA TYR A 138 -20.91 22.52 -18.83
C TYR A 138 -20.78 23.12 -17.45
N GLU A 139 -21.78 23.91 -17.06
CA GLU A 139 -21.88 24.48 -15.71
C GLU A 139 -23.21 24.13 -15.05
N THR A 140 -23.24 24.09 -13.72
CA THR A 140 -24.45 23.99 -12.91
C THR A 140 -24.22 24.57 -11.51
N THR A 141 -25.26 24.57 -10.68
CA THR A 141 -25.18 24.98 -9.28
C THR A 141 -25.79 23.92 -8.36
N ILE A 142 -25.13 23.65 -7.24
CA ILE A 142 -25.61 22.79 -6.16
C ILE A 142 -25.66 23.55 -4.82
N SER A 143 -26.38 22.97 -3.84
CA SER A 143 -26.61 23.60 -2.53
C SER A 143 -25.69 23.07 -1.42
N TRP A 144 -24.61 22.37 -1.78
CA TRP A 144 -23.62 21.82 -0.85
C TRP A 144 -22.22 21.93 -1.47
N GLU A 145 -21.18 21.89 -0.64
CA GLU A 145 -19.80 21.86 -1.11
C GLU A 145 -19.41 20.44 -1.51
N PRO A 146 -18.99 20.19 -2.75
CA PRO A 146 -18.60 18.86 -3.21
C PRO A 146 -17.24 18.49 -2.62
N THR A 147 -17.10 17.26 -2.12
CA THR A 147 -15.79 16.72 -1.69
C THR A 147 -15.07 15.99 -2.82
N ALA A 148 -15.81 15.53 -3.82
CA ALA A 148 -15.34 14.91 -5.06
C ALA A 148 -16.45 15.02 -6.11
N LEU A 149 -16.12 14.71 -7.37
CA LEU A 149 -17.06 14.59 -8.48
C LEU A 149 -16.78 13.28 -9.20
N TYR A 150 -17.82 12.52 -9.54
CA TYR A 150 -17.69 11.26 -10.27
C TYR A 150 -18.45 11.33 -11.59
N ILE A 151 -17.86 10.83 -12.67
CA ILE A 151 -18.45 10.79 -14.01
C ILE A 151 -18.52 9.33 -14.46
N GLY A 152 -19.72 8.76 -14.51
CA GLY A 152 -19.89 7.36 -14.93
C GLY A 152 -19.30 6.33 -13.94
N GLY A 153 -19.05 6.74 -12.69
CA GLY A 153 -18.45 5.91 -11.66
C GLY A 153 -16.95 6.16 -11.44
N GLU A 154 -16.28 6.91 -12.32
CA GLU A 154 -14.86 7.27 -12.18
C GLU A 154 -14.72 8.64 -11.51
N GLU A 155 -13.70 8.82 -10.66
CA GLU A 155 -13.43 10.13 -10.03
C GLU A 155 -12.90 11.13 -11.08
N ALA A 156 -13.53 12.31 -11.15
CA ALA A 156 -13.12 13.39 -12.02
C ALA A 156 -11.91 14.14 -11.44
N THR A 157 -10.98 14.54 -12.30
CA THR A 157 -9.76 15.24 -11.87
C THR A 157 -10.03 16.72 -11.68
N ASN A 158 -9.56 17.32 -10.57
CA ASN A 158 -9.59 18.77 -10.45
C ASN A 158 -8.77 19.39 -11.59
N ALA A 159 -9.38 20.33 -12.32
CA ALA A 159 -8.71 21.08 -13.37
C ALA A 159 -7.42 21.68 -12.82
N ARG A 160 -6.30 21.42 -13.50
CA ARG A 160 -4.97 21.79 -13.04
C ARG A 160 -4.13 22.41 -14.15
N HIS A 161 -3.15 23.21 -13.77
CA HIS A 161 -2.17 23.78 -14.68
C HIS A 161 -0.76 23.88 -14.06
N PRO A 162 0.31 23.45 -14.76
CA PRO A 162 0.30 22.84 -16.08
C PRO A 162 -0.40 21.47 -16.06
N ASP A 163 -1.00 21.09 -17.19
CA ASP A 163 -1.79 19.86 -17.30
C ASP A 163 -0.92 18.61 -17.03
N ASP A 164 0.37 18.68 -17.35
CA ASP A 164 1.38 17.64 -17.04
C ASP A 164 2.61 18.24 -16.32
N GLY A 165 3.23 17.45 -15.45
CA GLY A 165 4.44 17.81 -14.72
C GLY A 165 4.22 18.79 -13.58
N TRP A 166 5.25 19.59 -13.29
CA TRP A 166 5.29 20.51 -12.16
C TRP A 166 5.96 21.83 -12.54
N TRP A 167 5.45 22.94 -12.01
CA TRP A 167 6.20 24.18 -11.89
C TRP A 167 7.02 24.19 -10.61
N THR A 168 7.90 25.18 -10.44
CA THR A 168 8.82 25.25 -9.30
C THR A 168 8.92 26.65 -8.75
N VAL A 169 8.84 26.80 -7.44
CA VAL A 169 8.96 28.11 -6.78
C VAL A 169 10.35 28.73 -7.04
N ASP A 170 10.41 29.90 -7.69
CA ASP A 170 11.69 30.58 -7.95
C ASP A 170 12.21 31.29 -6.70
N THR A 171 11.38 32.12 -6.07
CA THR A 171 11.76 32.90 -4.88
C THR A 171 10.61 33.07 -3.89
N LEU A 172 10.95 33.26 -2.62
CA LEU A 172 9.98 33.37 -1.52
C LEU A 172 9.84 34.81 -1.00
N GLY A 173 8.61 35.16 -0.63
CA GLY A 173 8.27 36.22 0.30
C GLY A 173 7.80 35.66 1.65
N GLU A 174 7.17 36.50 2.49
CA GLU A 174 6.68 36.08 3.81
C GLU A 174 5.41 35.22 3.74
N SER A 175 4.41 35.68 2.98
CA SER A 175 3.16 34.97 2.67
C SER A 175 2.91 34.96 1.15
N SER A 176 3.99 34.81 0.39
CA SER A 176 3.95 34.84 -1.07
C SER A 176 5.13 34.10 -1.66
N PHE A 177 5.02 33.74 -2.93
CA PHE A 177 6.16 33.30 -3.73
C PHE A 177 6.06 33.89 -5.14
N VAL A 178 7.19 33.87 -5.84
CA VAL A 178 7.29 34.27 -7.24
C VAL A 178 7.73 33.08 -8.06
N ASP A 179 7.12 32.92 -9.23
CA ASP A 179 7.57 32.02 -10.29
C ASP A 179 7.47 32.77 -11.64
N SER A 180 8.56 32.74 -12.41
CA SER A 180 8.61 33.31 -13.75
C SER A 180 7.65 32.67 -14.75
N ALA A 181 7.24 31.42 -14.54
CA ALA A 181 6.21 30.72 -15.33
C ALA A 181 4.82 31.39 -15.21
N LEU A 182 4.56 32.12 -14.13
CA LEU A 182 3.31 32.83 -13.90
C LEU A 182 3.22 34.19 -14.61
N ILE A 183 4.34 34.70 -15.13
CA ILE A 183 4.38 36.03 -15.73
C ILE A 183 3.58 36.04 -17.04
N GLY A 184 2.57 36.91 -17.09
CA GLY A 184 1.70 37.06 -18.26
C GLY A 184 0.59 36.02 -18.37
N LEU A 185 0.36 35.19 -17.34
CA LEU A 185 -0.78 34.28 -17.30
C LEU A 185 -2.10 35.08 -17.29
N GLU A 186 -2.97 34.79 -18.27
CA GLU A 186 -4.28 35.45 -18.43
C GLU A 186 -5.37 34.76 -17.59
N ALA A 187 -5.15 34.59 -16.28
CA ALA A 187 -6.10 34.01 -15.33
C ALA A 187 -6.21 34.88 -14.07
N ASN A 188 -7.38 34.89 -13.42
CA ASN A 188 -7.53 35.45 -12.08
C ASN A 188 -7.53 34.30 -11.07
N LEU A 189 -6.36 33.97 -10.53
CA LEU A 189 -6.20 32.84 -9.62
C LEU A 189 -6.70 33.10 -8.18
N VAL A 190 -7.26 34.27 -7.90
CA VAL A 190 -7.79 34.58 -6.56
C VAL A 190 -9.07 33.80 -6.33
N GLY A 191 -9.09 32.97 -5.28
CA GLY A 191 -10.17 32.03 -4.99
C GLY A 191 -9.88 30.59 -5.44
N SER A 192 -8.89 30.43 -6.31
CA SER A 192 -8.36 29.13 -6.77
C SER A 192 -7.34 28.58 -5.77
N GLU A 193 -6.70 27.46 -6.11
CA GLU A 193 -5.74 26.79 -5.25
C GLU A 193 -4.41 26.55 -5.97
N PHE A 194 -3.34 26.34 -5.20
CA PHE A 194 -2.18 25.60 -5.68
C PHE A 194 -1.96 24.35 -4.82
N PHE A 195 -1.65 23.23 -5.47
CA PHE A 195 -1.13 22.06 -4.79
C PHE A 195 0.38 22.10 -4.82
N VAL A 196 1.01 21.97 -3.66
CA VAL A 196 2.47 22.02 -3.52
C VAL A 196 3.00 20.78 -2.85
N TRP A 197 4.11 20.26 -3.40
CA TRP A 197 4.94 19.26 -2.78
C TRP A 197 6.24 19.91 -2.29
N THR A 198 6.32 20.09 -0.98
CA THR A 198 7.47 20.71 -0.33
C THR A 198 8.61 19.71 -0.16
N THR A 199 9.84 20.19 -0.31
CA THR A 199 11.05 19.43 0.06
C THR A 199 11.18 19.29 1.58
N HIS A 200 10.60 20.23 2.34
CA HIS A 200 10.59 20.17 3.80
C HIS A 200 9.65 19.07 4.32
N GLY A 201 10.22 18.05 4.98
CA GLY A 201 9.46 16.91 5.50
C GLY A 201 8.79 16.04 4.43
N ASN A 202 9.03 16.32 3.14
CA ASN A 202 8.42 15.63 2.01
C ASN A 202 6.87 15.66 2.05
N THR A 203 6.31 16.82 2.41
CA THR A 203 4.88 17.02 2.68
C THR A 203 4.16 17.66 1.49
N GLN A 204 2.84 17.44 1.40
CA GLN A 204 1.98 17.98 0.34
C GLN A 204 0.86 18.82 0.96
N PHE A 205 0.49 19.91 0.29
CA PHE A 205 -0.59 20.79 0.73
C PHE A 205 -1.38 21.33 -0.46
N THR A 206 -2.69 21.42 -0.29
CA THR A 206 -3.55 22.29 -1.11
C THR A 206 -3.68 23.63 -0.40
N VAL A 207 -3.37 24.72 -1.09
CA VAL A 207 -3.27 26.05 -0.50
C VAL A 207 -4.12 27.06 -1.28
N PRO A 208 -5.08 27.73 -0.62
CA PRO A 208 -5.88 28.77 -1.27
C PRO A 208 -5.05 29.99 -1.67
N ILE A 209 -5.30 30.51 -2.86
CA ILE A 209 -4.65 31.72 -3.39
C ILE A 209 -5.47 32.95 -2.99
N THR A 210 -4.85 33.86 -2.24
CA THR A 210 -5.48 35.11 -1.75
C THR A 210 -5.09 36.34 -2.55
N GLY A 211 -4.05 36.25 -3.38
CA GLY A 211 -3.65 37.31 -4.30
C GLY A 211 -2.82 36.79 -5.47
N PHE A 212 -2.97 37.41 -6.63
CA PHE A 212 -2.21 37.09 -7.83
C PHE A 212 -1.80 38.36 -8.59
N ASP A 213 -0.53 38.49 -8.94
CA ASP A 213 -0.01 39.54 -9.82
C ASP A 213 0.77 38.91 -10.99
N SER A 214 0.10 38.80 -12.14
CA SER A 214 0.68 38.23 -13.36
C SER A 214 1.78 39.09 -13.98
N SER A 215 1.94 40.37 -13.60
CA SER A 215 3.04 41.20 -14.11
C SER A 215 4.38 40.88 -13.46
N THR A 216 4.33 40.36 -12.23
CA THR A 216 5.50 39.96 -11.44
C THR A 216 5.61 38.45 -11.26
N GLY A 217 4.55 37.70 -11.56
CA GLY A 217 4.47 36.26 -11.33
C GLY A 217 4.31 35.92 -9.84
N THR A 218 3.66 36.80 -9.08
CA THR A 218 3.55 36.66 -7.62
C THR A 218 2.23 36.01 -7.24
N ILE A 219 2.29 34.95 -6.43
CA ILE A 219 1.14 34.39 -5.70
C ILE A 219 1.26 34.78 -4.23
N THR A 220 0.18 35.30 -3.66
CA THR A 220 -0.01 35.53 -2.22
C THR A 220 -0.99 34.49 -1.70
N TYR A 221 -0.72 33.95 -0.52
CA TYR A 221 -1.50 32.88 0.07
C TYR A 221 -1.55 33.00 1.59
N ASP A 222 -2.59 32.42 2.18
CA ASP A 222 -2.65 32.20 3.63
C ASP A 222 -2.19 30.78 3.93
N SER A 223 -1.19 30.64 4.80
CA SER A 223 -0.68 29.31 5.14
C SER A 223 -1.76 28.51 5.87
N PRO A 224 -2.15 27.32 5.37
CA PRO A 224 -3.19 26.50 6.00
C PRO A 224 -2.69 25.87 7.32
N SER A 225 -1.37 25.88 7.54
CA SER A 225 -0.75 25.26 8.71
C SER A 225 0.63 25.86 8.99
N GLN A 226 1.06 25.82 10.24
CA GLN A 226 2.43 26.15 10.63
C GLN A 226 3.48 25.16 10.07
N TYR A 227 3.06 24.00 9.55
CA TYR A 227 3.95 23.00 8.97
C TYR A 227 4.24 23.22 7.48
N LEU A 228 3.45 24.04 6.79
CA LEU A 228 3.78 24.44 5.43
C LEU A 228 5.01 25.33 5.48
N GLN A 229 6.14 24.77 5.05
CA GLN A 229 7.40 25.48 4.93
C GLN A 229 7.87 25.39 3.48
N LEU A 230 7.49 26.39 2.68
CA LEU A 230 7.93 26.49 1.30
C LEU A 230 9.43 26.81 1.22
N ALA A 231 10.08 26.20 0.23
CA ALA A 231 11.45 26.47 -0.19
C ALA A 231 11.47 26.84 -1.68
N ALA A 232 12.46 27.65 -2.09
CA ALA A 232 12.76 27.79 -3.51
C ALA A 232 13.13 26.41 -4.10
N GLY A 233 12.55 26.09 -5.26
CA GLY A 233 12.64 24.80 -5.92
C GLY A 233 11.55 23.79 -5.55
N ASP A 234 10.66 24.10 -4.61
CA ASP A 234 9.50 23.24 -4.31
C ASP A 234 8.56 23.17 -5.52
N SER A 235 8.02 21.97 -5.76
CA SER A 235 7.21 21.66 -6.94
C SER A 235 5.74 21.96 -6.68
N TYR A 236 5.05 22.63 -7.60
CA TYR A 236 3.63 22.92 -7.46
C TYR A 236 2.89 22.90 -8.81
N TRP A 237 1.56 22.89 -8.75
CA TRP A 237 0.65 23.23 -9.84
C TRP A 237 -0.51 24.06 -9.32
N LEU A 238 -1.18 24.79 -10.21
CA LEU A 238 -2.43 25.50 -9.95
C LEU A 238 -3.60 24.54 -10.14
N GLN A 239 -4.67 24.65 -9.34
CA GLN A 239 -5.85 23.82 -9.50
C GLN A 239 -7.14 24.52 -9.05
N ASN A 240 -8.27 23.86 -9.33
CA ASN A 240 -9.61 24.25 -8.93
C ASN A 240 -9.98 25.67 -9.38
N ASP A 241 -9.90 25.89 -10.70
CA ASP A 241 -10.31 27.13 -11.34
C ASP A 241 -11.03 26.79 -12.64
N SER A 242 -12.21 27.37 -12.86
CA SER A 242 -13.02 27.10 -14.05
C SER A 242 -12.32 27.47 -15.36
N ALA A 243 -11.38 28.43 -15.34
CA ALA A 243 -10.59 28.79 -16.50
C ALA A 243 -9.48 27.78 -16.83
N LEU A 244 -9.18 26.85 -15.92
CA LEU A 244 -8.20 25.78 -16.12
C LEU A 244 -8.83 24.49 -16.67
N VAL A 245 -10.17 24.39 -16.69
CA VAL A 245 -10.88 23.23 -17.26
C VAL A 245 -10.60 23.18 -18.77
N SER A 246 -9.85 22.18 -19.20
CA SER A 246 -9.26 22.13 -20.54
C SER A 246 -9.44 20.80 -21.27
N GLN A 247 -9.67 19.71 -20.53
CA GLN A 247 -9.83 18.35 -21.07
C GLN A 247 -10.99 17.60 -20.42
N ALA A 248 -11.49 16.56 -21.11
CA ALA A 248 -12.58 15.75 -20.59
C ALA A 248 -12.16 15.05 -19.28
N GLY A 249 -13.07 15.00 -18.32
CA GLY A 249 -12.80 14.48 -16.98
C GLY A 249 -12.35 15.56 -15.98
N GLU A 250 -12.03 16.77 -16.45
CA GLU A 250 -11.69 17.88 -15.55
C GLU A 250 -12.90 18.63 -15.04
N TRP A 251 -12.81 19.05 -13.78
CA TRP A 251 -13.82 19.90 -13.15
C TRP A 251 -13.20 20.95 -12.22
N ALA A 252 -13.96 21.99 -11.93
CA ALA A 252 -13.65 23.00 -10.94
C ALA A 252 -14.94 23.45 -10.25
N TRP A 253 -14.80 24.00 -9.04
CA TRP A 253 -15.94 24.52 -8.32
C TRP A 253 -15.58 25.74 -7.48
N GLU A 254 -16.58 26.59 -7.24
CA GLU A 254 -16.48 27.75 -6.34
C GLU A 254 -17.81 28.02 -5.64
N THR A 255 -17.76 28.48 -4.40
CA THR A 255 -18.96 28.90 -3.66
C THR A 255 -19.12 30.42 -3.75
N ILE A 256 -20.19 30.86 -4.42
CA ILE A 256 -20.56 32.28 -4.57
C ILE A 256 -21.91 32.51 -3.90
N ASP A 257 -21.97 33.46 -2.96
CA ASP A 257 -23.20 33.87 -2.26
C ASP A 257 -24.03 32.69 -1.68
N GLY A 258 -23.35 31.60 -1.27
CA GLY A 258 -23.97 30.40 -0.69
C GLY A 258 -24.51 29.38 -1.70
N SER A 259 -24.21 29.57 -2.99
CA SER A 259 -24.45 28.60 -4.06
C SER A 259 -23.11 28.08 -4.57
N THR A 260 -22.96 26.77 -4.71
CA THR A 260 -21.73 26.17 -5.24
C THR A 260 -21.87 25.96 -6.74
N HIS A 261 -21.08 26.71 -7.50
CA HIS A 261 -20.98 26.61 -8.95
C HIS A 261 -20.00 25.50 -9.31
N ILE A 262 -20.37 24.65 -10.25
CA ILE A 262 -19.53 23.58 -10.78
C ILE A 262 -19.37 23.79 -12.27
N VAL A 263 -18.13 23.67 -12.76
CA VAL A 263 -17.79 23.63 -14.18
C VAL A 263 -17.09 22.30 -14.45
N VAL A 264 -17.52 21.59 -15.48
CA VAL A 264 -16.97 20.28 -15.86
C VAL A 264 -16.82 20.20 -17.38
N GLN A 265 -15.80 19.51 -17.84
CA GLN A 265 -15.67 19.12 -19.23
C GLN A 265 -15.85 17.61 -19.37
N VAL A 266 -16.74 17.20 -20.28
CA VAL A 266 -17.11 15.79 -20.50
C VAL A 266 -16.78 15.36 -21.93
N GLU A 267 -16.63 14.05 -22.16
CA GLU A 267 -16.44 13.51 -23.51
C GLU A 267 -17.69 13.71 -24.36
N GLY A 268 -18.87 13.52 -23.77
CA GLY A 268 -20.13 13.73 -24.46
C GLY A 268 -21.29 14.13 -23.54
N PRO A 269 -22.37 14.72 -24.09
CA PRO A 269 -23.52 15.17 -23.30
C PRO A 269 -24.25 14.04 -22.54
N ALA A 270 -24.01 12.78 -22.88
CA ALA A 270 -24.61 11.63 -22.19
C ALA A 270 -24.02 11.41 -20.79
N ASP A 271 -22.79 11.88 -20.55
CA ASP A 271 -22.08 11.71 -19.29
C ASP A 271 -22.73 12.55 -18.17
N LEU A 272 -23.35 13.68 -18.53
CA LEU A 272 -24.04 14.59 -17.62
C LEU A 272 -25.12 13.91 -16.77
N ALA A 273 -25.76 12.86 -17.28
CA ALA A 273 -26.78 12.11 -16.56
C ALA A 273 -26.22 11.16 -15.49
N GLN A 274 -24.90 10.99 -15.45
CA GLN A 274 -24.17 10.09 -14.58
C GLN A 274 -23.22 10.82 -13.63
N ILE A 275 -23.26 12.17 -13.63
CA ILE A 275 -22.43 12.97 -12.74
C ILE A 275 -23.02 12.92 -11.34
N GLU A 276 -22.22 12.51 -10.36
CA GLU A 276 -22.62 12.44 -8.96
C GLU A 276 -21.54 13.02 -8.04
N SER A 277 -21.95 13.51 -6.86
CA SER A 277 -21.03 14.03 -5.84
C SER A 277 -21.48 13.61 -4.44
N PRO A 278 -20.54 13.28 -3.52
CA PRO A 278 -20.86 12.88 -2.16
C PRO A 278 -21.70 13.94 -1.43
N ARG A 279 -22.68 13.46 -0.66
CA ARG A 279 -23.57 14.29 0.17
C ARG A 279 -23.85 13.70 1.56
N ARG A 280 -23.30 12.53 1.82
CA ARG A 280 -23.53 11.73 3.03
C ARG A 280 -22.18 11.42 3.66
N ARG A 281 -22.15 11.39 4.99
CA ARG A 281 -20.92 11.29 5.77
C ARG A 281 -20.35 9.89 5.81
N ASP A 282 -21.16 8.91 6.21
CA ASP A 282 -20.70 7.53 6.44
C ASP A 282 -21.72 6.52 5.90
N GLY A 283 -21.23 5.40 5.35
CA GLY A 283 -22.06 4.38 4.72
C GLY A 283 -22.78 3.47 5.69
N ILE A 284 -22.08 2.47 6.22
CA ILE A 284 -22.64 1.48 7.14
C ILE A 284 -21.98 1.60 8.50
N GLN A 285 -22.73 2.05 9.49
CA GLN A 285 -22.34 1.91 10.89
C GLN A 285 -22.75 0.51 11.39
N ALA A 286 -21.80 -0.41 11.36
CA ALA A 286 -21.98 -1.78 11.81
C ALA A 286 -21.89 -1.86 13.35
N SER A 287 -22.78 -2.65 13.95
CA SER A 287 -22.94 -2.77 15.40
C SER A 287 -22.64 -4.19 15.87
N GLN A 288 -22.83 -4.45 17.17
CA GLN A 288 -22.51 -5.75 17.78
C GLN A 288 -23.20 -6.91 17.03
N PHE A 289 -22.49 -8.01 16.78
CA PHE A 289 -23.05 -9.23 16.15
C PHE A 289 -23.78 -8.95 14.84
N SER A 290 -23.09 -8.29 13.90
CA SER A 290 -23.62 -7.97 12.57
C SER A 290 -22.79 -8.56 11.44
N LEU A 291 -23.47 -8.94 10.35
CA LEU A 291 -22.90 -9.35 9.08
C LEU A 291 -23.29 -8.33 8.01
N VAL A 292 -22.33 -7.83 7.25
CA VAL A 292 -22.53 -7.10 5.99
C VAL A 292 -21.95 -7.93 4.86
N GLU A 293 -22.77 -8.30 3.87
CA GLU A 293 -22.38 -9.23 2.81
C GLU A 293 -22.86 -8.78 1.42
N GLY A 294 -21.97 -8.71 0.44
CA GLY A 294 -22.32 -8.59 -0.98
C GLY A 294 -22.67 -7.19 -1.50
N PHE A 295 -22.29 -6.12 -0.79
CA PHE A 295 -22.61 -4.73 -1.19
C PHE A 295 -21.47 -4.07 -1.95
N SER A 296 -21.79 -3.14 -2.84
CA SER A 296 -20.89 -2.02 -3.17
C SER A 296 -21.22 -0.85 -2.25
N VAL A 297 -20.25 -0.33 -1.52
CA VAL A 297 -20.40 0.79 -0.57
C VAL A 297 -19.46 1.91 -0.99
N ARG A 298 -20.00 3.00 -1.52
CA ARG A 298 -19.18 3.98 -2.22
C ARG A 298 -19.55 5.45 -2.04
N GLN A 299 -18.56 6.32 -2.24
CA GLN A 299 -18.74 7.76 -2.40
C GLN A 299 -19.36 8.47 -1.18
N PHE A 300 -18.97 8.03 0.02
CA PHE A 300 -19.24 8.76 1.25
C PHE A 300 -18.13 9.78 1.53
N GLU A 301 -18.47 10.91 2.17
CA GLU A 301 -17.49 11.95 2.53
C GLU A 301 -16.39 11.43 3.48
N ARG A 302 -16.67 10.36 4.23
CA ARG A 302 -15.73 9.75 5.16
C ARG A 302 -15.63 8.23 4.99
N TYR A 303 -16.40 7.47 5.75
CA TYR A 303 -16.17 6.04 5.90
C TYR A 303 -17.17 5.23 5.10
N GLY A 304 -16.69 4.21 4.39
CA GLY A 304 -17.58 3.21 3.79
C GLY A 304 -18.28 2.39 4.88
N VAL A 305 -17.49 1.79 5.77
CA VAL A 305 -17.97 1.03 6.93
C VAL A 305 -17.33 1.53 8.22
N ASP A 306 -18.15 1.98 9.19
CA ASP A 306 -17.74 2.38 10.54
C ASP A 306 -18.08 1.29 11.56
N MET A 307 -17.05 0.83 12.28
CA MET A 307 -17.11 -0.20 13.31
C MET A 307 -16.66 0.33 14.68
N THR A 308 -16.83 1.63 14.94
CA THR A 308 -16.49 2.25 16.23
C THR A 308 -17.24 1.58 17.39
N GLY A 309 -16.49 1.01 18.34
CA GLY A 309 -17.01 0.30 19.51
C GLY A 309 -17.67 -1.05 19.19
N ALA A 310 -17.49 -1.58 17.98
CA ALA A 310 -18.15 -2.81 17.53
C ALA A 310 -17.56 -4.07 18.18
N ASN A 311 -18.35 -5.13 18.24
CA ASN A 311 -17.91 -6.46 18.70
C ASN A 311 -18.54 -7.53 17.81
N SER A 312 -17.74 -8.51 17.37
CA SER A 312 -18.25 -9.65 16.60
C SER A 312 -18.93 -9.20 15.31
N VAL A 313 -18.18 -8.50 14.46
CA VAL A 313 -18.67 -7.99 13.18
C VAL A 313 -17.92 -8.66 12.04
N THR A 314 -18.68 -9.01 11.00
CA THR A 314 -18.14 -9.53 9.75
C THR A 314 -18.53 -8.65 8.57
N ILE A 315 -17.53 -8.27 7.79
CA ILE A 315 -17.71 -7.65 6.48
C ILE A 315 -17.17 -8.66 5.46
N ALA A 316 -18.04 -9.13 4.58
CA ALA A 316 -17.72 -10.22 3.66
C ALA A 316 -18.12 -9.92 2.22
N THR A 317 -17.30 -10.36 1.26
CA THR A 317 -17.66 -10.39 -0.18
C THR A 317 -18.22 -9.06 -0.71
N SER A 318 -17.76 -7.94 -0.15
CA SER A 318 -18.24 -6.59 -0.49
C SER A 318 -17.16 -5.79 -1.21
N ILE A 319 -17.59 -4.77 -1.96
CA ILE A 319 -16.73 -3.76 -2.58
C ILE A 319 -16.91 -2.48 -1.76
N VAL A 320 -15.83 -1.94 -1.23
CA VAL A 320 -15.84 -0.70 -0.44
C VAL A 320 -14.88 0.27 -1.12
N GLU A 321 -15.45 1.24 -1.84
CA GLU A 321 -14.70 2.03 -2.81
C GLU A 321 -14.99 3.52 -2.75
N GLN A 322 -14.03 4.35 -3.17
CA GLN A 322 -14.27 5.78 -3.43
C GLN A 322 -14.79 6.56 -2.21
N ASN A 323 -14.39 6.18 -1.00
CA ASN A 323 -14.79 6.90 0.22
C ASN A 323 -13.72 7.93 0.61
N GLY A 324 -14.17 9.14 0.98
CA GLY A 324 -13.31 10.31 1.24
C GLY A 324 -12.39 10.18 2.46
N LYS A 325 -12.49 9.09 3.24
CA LYS A 325 -11.55 8.67 4.28
C LYS A 325 -11.25 7.16 4.18
N ALA A 326 -11.45 6.41 5.26
CA ALA A 326 -11.17 4.98 5.28
C ALA A 326 -12.33 4.20 4.64
N GLY A 327 -12.02 3.21 3.80
CA GLY A 327 -13.02 2.23 3.37
C GLY A 327 -13.62 1.51 4.57
N VAL A 328 -12.76 0.94 5.42
CA VAL A 328 -13.17 0.28 6.68
C VAL A 328 -12.51 0.96 7.89
N TRP A 329 -13.32 1.52 8.78
CA TRP A 329 -12.87 2.20 10.00
C TRP A 329 -13.22 1.40 11.25
N MET A 330 -12.22 1.12 12.09
CA MET A 330 -12.37 0.42 13.37
C MET A 330 -11.72 1.23 14.50
N ARG A 331 -12.47 1.44 15.58
CA ARG A 331 -11.94 2.07 16.79
C ARG A 331 -12.53 1.44 18.04
N GLY A 332 -11.72 0.97 18.98
CA GLY A 332 -12.24 0.36 20.21
C GLY A 332 -13.04 -0.93 19.93
N ALA A 333 -12.71 -1.64 18.85
CA ALA A 333 -13.52 -2.74 18.32
C ALA A 333 -12.87 -4.09 18.59
N THR A 334 -13.66 -5.17 18.68
CA THR A 334 -13.15 -6.51 19.04
C THR A 334 -13.82 -7.63 18.26
N ASN A 335 -13.07 -8.70 17.97
CA ASN A 335 -13.59 -9.88 17.24
C ASN A 335 -14.13 -9.49 15.85
N LEU A 336 -13.23 -9.11 14.96
CA LEU A 336 -13.56 -8.53 13.66
C LEU A 336 -13.07 -9.48 12.56
N LEU A 337 -13.93 -9.75 11.58
CA LEU A 337 -13.58 -10.53 10.39
C LEU A 337 -13.88 -9.71 9.14
N ILE A 338 -12.83 -9.38 8.41
CA ILE A 338 -12.89 -8.70 7.12
C ILE A 338 -12.42 -9.74 6.10
N GLU A 339 -13.35 -10.35 5.37
CA GLU A 339 -13.06 -11.49 4.51
C GLU A 339 -13.55 -11.32 3.07
N GLY A 340 -12.67 -11.57 2.09
CA GLY A 340 -13.08 -11.67 0.69
C GLY A 340 -13.65 -10.36 0.13
N ASN A 341 -13.23 -9.20 0.63
CA ASN A 341 -13.67 -7.89 0.15
C ASN A 341 -12.69 -7.29 -0.86
N GLN A 342 -13.17 -6.34 -1.65
CA GLN A 342 -12.35 -5.37 -2.37
C GLN A 342 -12.45 -4.03 -1.63
N ILE A 343 -11.33 -3.50 -1.16
CA ILE A 343 -11.27 -2.24 -0.41
C ILE A 343 -10.35 -1.30 -1.18
N VAL A 344 -10.93 -0.54 -2.11
CA VAL A 344 -10.18 0.08 -3.21
C VAL A 344 -10.51 1.56 -3.40
N GLU A 345 -9.62 2.38 -3.94
CA GLU A 345 -9.92 3.80 -4.27
C GLU A 345 -10.46 4.65 -3.10
N ASN A 346 -10.17 4.27 -1.85
CA ASN A 346 -10.49 5.12 -0.70
C ASN A 346 -9.30 6.01 -0.38
N GLN A 347 -9.47 7.03 0.46
CA GLN A 347 -8.30 7.75 0.97
C GLN A 347 -7.35 6.81 1.74
N TYR A 348 -7.92 5.94 2.58
CA TYR A 348 -7.22 4.85 3.26
C TYR A 348 -8.01 3.56 3.05
N GLY A 349 -7.37 2.41 2.86
CA GLY A 349 -8.11 1.15 2.73
C GLY A 349 -8.83 0.81 4.03
N MET A 350 -8.05 0.55 5.08
CA MET A 350 -8.56 0.14 6.38
C MET A 350 -7.75 0.74 7.52
N ILE A 351 -8.42 1.15 8.60
CA ILE A 351 -7.77 1.65 9.81
C ILE A 351 -8.36 0.96 11.04
N ALA A 352 -7.51 0.37 11.87
CA ALA A 352 -7.88 -0.16 13.19
C ALA A 352 -7.08 0.49 14.31
N ASN A 353 -7.80 1.17 15.21
CA ASN A 353 -7.23 1.84 16.37
C ASN A 353 -7.78 1.22 17.65
N ASP A 354 -6.94 0.94 18.64
CA ASP A 354 -7.37 0.41 19.94
C ASP A 354 -8.33 -0.79 19.79
N SER A 355 -7.98 -1.72 18.89
CA SER A 355 -8.87 -2.82 18.47
C SER A 355 -8.17 -4.17 18.60
N ARG A 356 -8.94 -5.24 18.80
CA ARG A 356 -8.37 -6.56 19.10
C ARG A 356 -9.07 -7.73 18.42
N HIS A 357 -8.36 -8.84 18.24
CA HIS A 357 -8.87 -10.03 17.56
C HIS A 357 -9.36 -9.67 16.15
N ILE A 358 -8.45 -9.11 15.36
CA ILE A 358 -8.70 -8.59 14.01
C ILE A 358 -8.22 -9.62 13.00
N GLN A 359 -9.08 -9.99 12.07
CA GLN A 359 -8.73 -10.88 10.97
C GLN A 359 -9.06 -10.22 9.64
N VAL A 360 -8.04 -10.13 8.80
CA VAL A 360 -8.09 -9.59 7.45
C VAL A 360 -7.67 -10.71 6.52
N VAL A 361 -8.63 -11.35 5.88
CA VAL A 361 -8.41 -12.62 5.18
C VAL A 361 -8.95 -12.59 3.76
N ASN A 362 -8.17 -13.04 2.78
CA ASN A 362 -8.62 -13.18 1.38
C ASN A 362 -9.14 -11.88 0.72
N ASN A 363 -8.76 -10.70 1.21
CA ASN A 363 -9.18 -9.43 0.63
C ASN A 363 -8.25 -8.98 -0.49
N GLU A 364 -8.74 -8.08 -1.31
CA GLU A 364 -7.96 -7.17 -2.14
C GLU A 364 -8.04 -5.78 -1.52
N VAL A 365 -6.90 -5.17 -1.25
CA VAL A 365 -6.79 -3.80 -0.71
C VAL A 365 -5.87 -3.04 -1.65
N ALA A 366 -6.42 -2.12 -2.44
CA ALA A 366 -5.66 -1.59 -3.56
C ALA A 366 -6.02 -0.15 -3.95
N TYR A 367 -5.11 0.56 -4.62
CA TYR A 367 -5.36 1.89 -5.18
C TYR A 367 -5.94 2.92 -4.19
N ASN A 368 -5.74 2.70 -2.88
CA ASN A 368 -6.11 3.68 -1.87
C ASN A 368 -5.06 4.80 -1.91
N ALA A 369 -5.52 6.05 -1.81
CA ALA A 369 -4.71 7.23 -2.06
C ALA A 369 -3.53 7.39 -1.10
N VAL A 370 -3.66 6.88 0.14
CA VAL A 370 -2.61 6.89 1.15
C VAL A 370 -2.22 5.44 1.49
N ASP A 371 -2.64 4.90 2.64
CA ASP A 371 -2.21 3.57 3.08
C ASP A 371 -3.28 2.51 2.82
N GLY A 372 -2.83 1.29 2.57
CA GLY A 372 -3.70 0.12 2.45
C GLY A 372 -4.31 -0.26 3.80
N ILE A 373 -3.48 -0.70 4.73
CA ILE A 373 -3.91 -1.17 6.06
C ILE A 373 -3.12 -0.47 7.16
N ILE A 374 -3.80 0.24 8.04
CA ILE A 374 -3.24 0.82 9.25
C ILE A 374 -3.78 0.07 10.48
N ILE A 375 -2.88 -0.40 11.34
CA ILE A 375 -3.23 -0.92 12.66
C ILE A 375 -2.41 -0.17 13.71
N SER A 376 -3.06 0.41 14.72
CA SER A 376 -2.36 1.23 15.70
C SER A 376 -3.04 1.34 17.07
N TRP A 377 -2.42 2.10 17.96
CA TRP A 377 -2.92 2.49 19.28
C TRP A 377 -3.28 1.32 20.19
N GLY A 378 -2.33 0.44 20.48
CA GLY A 378 -2.51 -0.67 21.42
C GLY A 378 -3.29 -1.87 20.83
N SER A 379 -3.51 -1.88 19.52
CA SER A 379 -4.23 -2.98 18.87
C SER A 379 -3.46 -4.30 18.99
N THR A 380 -4.17 -5.42 19.18
CA THR A 380 -3.53 -6.71 19.47
C THR A 380 -4.29 -7.91 18.90
N ASP A 381 -3.62 -9.05 18.75
CA ASP A 381 -4.17 -10.29 18.17
C ASP A 381 -4.67 -10.05 16.73
N VAL A 382 -3.72 -9.81 15.83
CA VAL A 382 -3.97 -9.39 14.45
C VAL A 382 -3.50 -10.47 13.48
N LEU A 383 -4.39 -10.94 12.60
CA LEU A 383 -4.10 -11.83 11.49
C LEU A 383 -4.37 -11.13 10.17
N ILE A 384 -3.35 -11.06 9.30
CA ILE A 384 -3.46 -10.59 7.93
C ILE A 384 -3.01 -11.76 7.03
N GLU A 385 -3.96 -12.44 6.40
CA GLU A 385 -3.72 -13.70 5.70
C GLU A 385 -4.28 -13.73 4.27
N ALA A 386 -3.50 -14.24 3.30
CA ALA A 386 -3.96 -14.51 1.94
C ALA A 386 -4.60 -13.31 1.20
N ASN A 387 -4.18 -12.09 1.56
CA ASN A 387 -4.63 -10.86 0.91
C ASN A 387 -3.75 -10.49 -0.29
N TYR A 388 -4.34 -9.74 -1.21
CA TYR A 388 -3.61 -8.99 -2.24
C TYR A 388 -3.62 -7.50 -1.85
N ILE A 389 -2.47 -6.93 -1.50
CA ILE A 389 -2.37 -5.55 -0.99
C ILE A 389 -1.45 -4.76 -1.93
N HIS A 390 -2.00 -3.83 -2.73
CA HIS A 390 -1.21 -3.28 -3.83
C HIS A 390 -1.55 -1.87 -4.32
N HIS A 391 -0.58 -1.25 -5.00
CA HIS A 391 -0.78 0.00 -5.73
C HIS A 391 -1.19 1.19 -4.85
N HIS A 392 -0.70 1.24 -3.61
CA HIS A 392 -0.71 2.45 -2.80
C HIS A 392 0.48 3.32 -3.21
N LEU A 393 0.30 4.24 -4.16
CA LEU A 393 1.42 4.96 -4.81
C LEU A 393 1.35 6.49 -4.72
N ASP A 394 0.23 7.07 -4.30
CA ASP A 394 -0.06 8.47 -4.57
C ASP A 394 0.30 9.45 -3.47
N TRP A 395 -0.32 9.44 -2.30
CA TRP A 395 -0.18 10.55 -1.36
C TRP A 395 0.25 10.08 0.03
N GLY A 396 0.74 11.01 0.85
CA GLY A 396 1.16 10.71 2.23
C GLY A 396 2.35 9.74 2.31
N HIS A 397 2.18 8.67 3.09
CA HIS A 397 3.21 7.65 3.33
C HIS A 397 2.77 6.29 2.80
N PRO A 398 2.46 6.17 1.49
CA PRO A 398 1.52 5.17 0.99
C PRO A 398 2.06 3.75 1.15
N ASP A 399 1.75 3.19 2.31
CA ASP A 399 2.23 1.92 2.78
C ASP A 399 1.21 0.83 2.46
N GLY A 400 1.68 -0.36 2.09
CA GLY A 400 0.79 -1.52 2.02
C GLY A 400 0.19 -1.83 3.39
N ILE A 401 1.06 -1.94 4.41
CA ILE A 401 0.66 -2.16 5.81
C ILE A 401 1.50 -1.24 6.72
N GLN A 402 0.85 -0.46 7.56
CA GLN A 402 1.47 0.32 8.62
C GLN A 402 1.04 -0.16 10.00
N LEU A 403 2.03 -0.45 10.87
CA LEU A 403 1.82 -0.78 12.29
C LEU A 403 2.57 0.23 13.16
N TYR A 404 1.91 0.85 14.14
CA TYR A 404 2.54 1.81 15.05
C TYR A 404 1.76 2.02 16.35
N ARG A 405 2.39 2.58 17.39
CA ARG A 405 1.80 2.82 18.72
C ARG A 405 1.36 1.55 19.45
N ASP A 406 2.31 0.74 19.90
CA ASP A 406 2.12 -0.41 20.81
C ASP A 406 1.27 -1.56 20.25
N VAL A 407 1.43 -1.89 18.96
CA VAL A 407 0.71 -3.01 18.34
C VAL A 407 1.39 -4.34 18.71
N SER A 408 0.62 -5.40 19.01
CA SER A 408 1.23 -6.67 19.44
C SER A 408 0.54 -7.93 18.92
N ASN A 409 1.27 -9.06 18.90
CA ASN A 409 0.81 -10.37 18.44
C ASN A 409 0.21 -10.30 17.02
N VAL A 410 1.11 -10.04 16.04
CA VAL A 410 0.74 -9.82 14.64
C VAL A 410 1.27 -10.96 13.77
N ARG A 411 0.38 -11.58 13.00
CA ARG A 411 0.68 -12.63 12.04
C ARG A 411 0.34 -12.14 10.63
N ILE A 412 1.36 -11.97 9.78
CA ILE A 412 1.21 -11.59 8.37
C ILE A 412 1.64 -12.78 7.53
N ILE A 413 0.68 -13.50 6.96
CA ILE A 413 0.87 -14.84 6.41
C ILE A 413 0.35 -14.93 4.97
N ASP A 414 1.16 -15.50 4.07
CA ASP A 414 0.73 -15.89 2.72
C ASP A 414 0.06 -14.76 1.90
N ASN A 415 0.44 -13.51 2.13
CA ASN A 415 -0.04 -12.37 1.37
C ASN A 415 0.82 -12.10 0.13
N VAL A 416 0.21 -11.51 -0.89
CA VAL A 416 0.93 -10.81 -1.97
C VAL A 416 0.85 -9.32 -1.68
N ILE A 417 1.99 -8.69 -1.40
CA ILE A 417 2.08 -7.24 -1.11
C ILE A 417 2.93 -6.59 -2.19
N ALA A 418 2.31 -5.77 -3.05
CA ALA A 418 2.88 -5.42 -4.35
C ALA A 418 2.80 -3.93 -4.66
N ALA A 419 3.84 -3.36 -5.25
CA ALA A 419 3.79 -2.04 -5.87
C ALA A 419 3.24 -0.94 -4.94
N ASN A 420 3.82 -0.80 -3.76
CA ASN A 420 3.43 0.24 -2.79
C ASN A 420 4.56 1.26 -2.63
N GLY A 421 4.28 2.47 -2.14
CA GLY A 421 5.30 3.46 -1.77
C GLY A 421 6.42 2.85 -0.94
N GLN A 422 5.99 2.18 0.14
CA GLN A 422 6.72 1.18 0.90
C GLN A 422 5.76 0.01 1.20
N SER A 423 6.24 -1.24 1.17
CA SER A 423 5.31 -2.38 1.30
C SER A 423 4.81 -2.53 2.73
N MET A 424 5.70 -2.38 3.71
CA MET A 424 5.33 -2.41 5.13
C MET A 424 6.19 -1.45 5.96
N HIS A 425 5.55 -0.70 6.85
CA HIS A 425 6.20 0.14 7.84
C HIS A 425 5.72 -0.22 9.24
N ILE A 426 6.59 -0.87 10.01
CA ILE A 426 6.27 -1.45 11.30
C ILE A 426 7.14 -0.77 12.34
N GLN A 427 6.53 -0.09 13.31
CA GLN A 427 7.19 0.62 14.40
C GLN A 427 6.43 0.40 15.70
N GLU A 428 7.11 0.55 16.84
CA GLU A 428 6.48 0.45 18.17
C GLU A 428 5.58 -0.80 18.28
N ALA A 429 6.07 -1.96 17.82
CA ALA A 429 5.30 -3.20 17.78
C ALA A 429 6.06 -4.37 18.41
N ASP A 430 5.33 -5.41 18.84
CA ASP A 430 5.87 -6.59 19.51
C ASP A 430 5.26 -7.90 18.98
N ASP A 431 6.05 -8.97 18.94
CA ASP A 431 5.61 -10.29 18.47
C ASP A 431 5.00 -10.23 17.05
N VAL A 432 5.79 -9.71 16.10
CA VAL A 432 5.41 -9.60 14.70
C VAL A 432 6.05 -10.70 13.88
N SER A 433 5.26 -11.40 13.09
CA SER A 433 5.75 -12.45 12.20
C SER A 433 5.32 -12.24 10.76
N LEU A 434 6.30 -12.39 9.88
CA LEU A 434 6.11 -12.40 8.45
C LEU A 434 6.42 -13.81 7.96
N SER A 435 5.41 -14.53 7.44
CA SER A 435 5.61 -15.89 6.95
C SER A 435 4.98 -16.16 5.59
N GLY A 436 5.72 -16.78 4.68
CA GLY A 436 5.17 -17.24 3.40
C GLY A 436 4.76 -16.13 2.40
N ASN A 437 4.99 -14.86 2.72
CA ASN A 437 4.53 -13.73 1.91
C ASN A 437 5.40 -13.54 0.64
N THR A 438 4.78 -13.06 -0.43
CA THR A 438 5.47 -12.53 -1.60
C THR A 438 5.34 -11.01 -1.60
N ILE A 439 6.45 -10.30 -1.40
CA ILE A 439 6.49 -8.84 -1.20
C ILE A 439 7.37 -8.23 -2.28
N TYR A 440 6.84 -7.33 -3.11
CA TYR A 440 7.65 -6.73 -4.17
C TYR A 440 7.24 -5.32 -4.58
N GLY A 441 8.21 -4.58 -5.14
CA GLY A 441 7.96 -3.25 -5.70
C GLY A 441 7.77 -2.19 -4.63
N SER A 442 8.84 -1.47 -4.30
CA SER A 442 8.80 -0.28 -3.44
C SER A 442 9.81 0.76 -3.91
N SER A 443 9.50 2.05 -3.74
CA SER A 443 10.46 3.12 -3.99
C SER A 443 11.50 3.25 -2.88
N GLY A 444 11.14 2.83 -1.66
CA GLY A 444 11.91 2.89 -0.43
C GLY A 444 12.59 1.56 -0.08
N TYR A 445 12.61 1.26 1.21
CA TYR A 445 12.76 -0.12 1.67
C TYR A 445 11.43 -0.88 1.38
N LEU A 446 11.46 -2.20 1.17
CA LEU A 446 10.19 -2.96 1.13
C LEU A 446 9.56 -3.00 2.52
N VAL A 447 10.34 -3.42 3.53
CA VAL A 447 9.86 -3.59 4.90
C VAL A 447 10.78 -2.85 5.86
N SER A 448 10.23 -1.89 6.60
CA SER A 448 10.87 -1.38 7.81
C SER A 448 10.28 -2.09 9.01
N LEU A 449 11.06 -2.96 9.64
CA LEU A 449 10.65 -3.79 10.77
C LEU A 449 11.29 -3.27 12.05
N PHE A 450 10.63 -2.34 12.73
CA PHE A 450 11.03 -1.83 14.04
C PHE A 450 10.14 -2.40 15.15
N ALA A 451 10.21 -3.72 15.29
CA ALA A 451 9.43 -4.48 16.25
C ALA A 451 10.32 -5.44 17.07
N THR A 452 9.89 -5.76 18.28
CA THR A 452 10.54 -6.74 19.16
C THR A 452 9.93 -8.14 19.00
N ASN A 453 10.63 -9.17 19.48
CA ASN A 453 10.17 -10.58 19.46
C ASN A 453 9.68 -11.07 18.09
N SER A 454 10.28 -10.57 17.02
CA SER A 454 9.74 -10.74 15.67
C SER A 454 10.41 -11.90 14.90
N SER A 455 9.81 -12.29 13.77
CA SER A 455 10.37 -13.30 12.85
C SER A 455 10.02 -13.02 11.39
N VAL A 456 10.94 -13.36 10.48
CA VAL A 456 10.77 -13.28 9.02
C VAL A 456 11.15 -14.64 8.44
N ASP A 457 10.16 -15.46 8.09
CA ASP A 457 10.39 -16.85 7.65
C ASP A 457 9.70 -17.22 6.35
N GLY A 458 10.44 -17.75 5.37
CA GLY A 458 9.83 -18.32 4.16
C GLY A 458 9.21 -17.28 3.22
N ASN A 459 9.63 -16.02 3.26
CA ASN A 459 9.10 -14.96 2.40
C ASN A 459 9.95 -14.78 1.14
N THR A 460 9.34 -14.32 0.05
CA THR A 460 10.07 -13.81 -1.12
C THR A 460 9.95 -12.30 -1.16
N LEU A 461 11.06 -11.59 -1.01
CA LEU A 461 11.16 -10.14 -1.06
C LEU A 461 11.93 -9.72 -2.31
N ALA A 462 11.31 -8.94 -3.20
CA ALA A 462 11.93 -8.54 -4.44
C ALA A 462 11.73 -7.06 -4.80
N PHE A 463 12.73 -6.44 -5.43
CA PHE A 463 12.58 -5.13 -6.09
C PHE A 463 12.23 -3.97 -5.15
N SER A 464 13.26 -3.33 -4.63
CA SER A 464 13.17 -2.10 -3.81
C SER A 464 13.95 -0.96 -4.46
N GLY A 465 13.72 0.31 -4.10
CA GLY A 465 14.62 1.40 -4.51
C GLY A 465 15.88 1.52 -3.63
N TYR A 466 15.82 1.00 -2.39
CA TYR A 466 16.92 1.04 -1.43
C TYR A 466 17.39 -0.34 -0.98
N GLY A 467 16.62 -1.02 -0.14
CA GLY A 467 16.92 -2.35 0.38
C GLY A 467 15.62 -3.09 0.70
N LEU A 468 15.69 -4.38 1.00
CA LEU A 468 14.49 -5.18 1.23
C LEU A 468 14.02 -5.08 2.68
N LEU A 469 14.92 -5.19 3.66
CA LEU A 469 14.59 -5.03 5.07
C LEU A 469 15.41 -3.91 5.73
N ARG A 470 14.74 -3.14 6.58
CA ARG A 470 15.37 -2.27 7.59
C ARG A 470 15.03 -2.85 8.96
N LEU A 471 16.07 -3.19 9.72
CA LEU A 471 15.97 -4.03 10.92
C LEU A 471 16.16 -3.21 12.21
N PRO A 472 15.64 -3.68 13.35
CA PRO A 472 15.82 -3.04 14.65
C PRO A 472 17.08 -3.58 15.33
N PRO A 473 17.63 -2.95 16.37
CA PRO A 473 18.84 -3.44 17.04
C PRO A 473 18.63 -4.75 17.84
N GLU A 474 17.40 -5.17 18.13
CA GLU A 474 17.05 -6.34 18.94
C GLU A 474 17.15 -7.68 18.18
N GLU A 475 17.11 -8.81 18.88
CA GLU A 475 17.17 -10.16 18.30
C GLU A 475 15.96 -10.47 17.39
N LEU A 476 16.24 -11.01 16.19
CA LEU A 476 15.26 -11.35 15.14
C LEU A 476 15.70 -12.66 14.44
N SER A 477 14.73 -13.52 14.12
CA SER A 477 14.95 -14.72 13.29
C SER A 477 14.62 -14.40 11.84
N ILE A 478 15.56 -14.61 10.92
CA ILE A 478 15.39 -14.37 9.48
C ILE A 478 15.74 -15.65 8.74
N THR A 479 14.76 -16.49 8.41
CA THR A 479 15.05 -17.84 7.88
C THR A 479 14.31 -18.16 6.61
N SER A 480 14.88 -19.01 5.76
CA SER A 480 14.16 -19.57 4.60
C SER A 480 13.68 -18.52 3.58
N ASN A 481 14.20 -17.29 3.57
CA ASN A 481 13.69 -16.22 2.71
C ASN A 481 14.44 -16.15 1.37
N VAL A 482 13.81 -15.59 0.35
CA VAL A 482 14.46 -15.16 -0.89
C VAL A 482 14.52 -13.63 -0.93
N PHE A 483 15.72 -13.10 -1.10
CA PHE A 483 16.02 -11.68 -1.18
C PHE A 483 16.55 -11.35 -2.58
N ASN A 484 15.68 -10.87 -3.47
CA ASN A 484 16.06 -10.44 -4.82
C ASN A 484 15.98 -8.91 -4.94
N VAL A 485 17.09 -8.23 -4.71
CA VAL A 485 17.07 -6.76 -4.56
C VAL A 485 16.70 -6.04 -5.88
N GLY A 486 17.03 -6.62 -7.03
CA GLY A 486 16.82 -5.98 -8.35
C GLY A 486 17.89 -4.94 -8.75
N HIS A 487 18.85 -4.66 -7.86
CA HIS A 487 19.99 -3.79 -8.13
C HIS A 487 21.19 -4.17 -7.23
N GLY A 488 22.24 -3.35 -7.18
CA GLY A 488 23.51 -3.66 -6.50
C GLY A 488 23.64 -3.29 -5.03
N LYS A 489 22.56 -2.84 -4.36
CA LYS A 489 22.57 -2.49 -2.91
C LYS A 489 22.17 -3.72 -2.06
N PRO A 490 22.33 -3.70 -0.72
CA PRO A 490 22.13 -4.90 0.09
C PRO A 490 20.65 -5.23 0.30
N ALA A 491 20.38 -6.50 0.62
CA ALA A 491 19.07 -6.92 1.09
C ALA A 491 18.69 -6.21 2.39
N TYR A 492 19.63 -6.07 3.33
CA TYR A 492 19.41 -5.31 4.57
C TYR A 492 20.70 -4.87 5.25
N VAL A 493 20.54 -4.00 6.25
CA VAL A 493 21.62 -3.46 7.08
C VAL A 493 21.43 -3.88 8.53
N SER A 494 22.45 -4.52 9.10
CA SER A 494 22.59 -4.88 10.52
C SER A 494 23.72 -4.06 11.15
N HIS A 495 23.42 -3.30 12.19
CA HIS A 495 24.37 -2.37 12.83
C HIS A 495 25.12 -2.96 14.04
N GLU A 496 24.66 -4.05 14.61
CA GLU A 496 25.30 -4.73 15.74
C GLU A 496 25.91 -6.08 15.32
N ALA A 497 26.81 -6.63 16.16
CA ALA A 497 27.40 -7.94 15.92
C ALA A 497 26.25 -8.96 15.89
N LEU A 498 26.03 -9.59 14.73
CA LEU A 498 24.90 -10.46 14.40
C LEU A 498 24.31 -11.18 15.62
N GLN A 499 23.31 -10.58 16.26
CA GLN A 499 22.45 -11.25 17.27
C GLN A 499 21.21 -11.88 16.58
N TYR A 500 21.28 -12.03 15.26
CA TYR A 500 20.21 -12.56 14.43
C TYR A 500 20.53 -14.01 14.04
N GLU A 501 19.55 -14.89 14.21
CA GLU A 501 19.58 -16.22 13.61
C GLU A 501 19.09 -16.07 12.16
N ALA A 502 20.04 -15.85 11.25
CA ALA A 502 19.79 -15.70 9.83
C ALA A 502 20.31 -16.92 9.07
N ASP A 503 19.46 -17.89 8.72
CA ASP A 503 19.92 -19.14 8.08
C ASP A 503 18.94 -19.61 6.98
N GLU A 504 19.44 -20.41 6.03
CA GLU A 504 18.65 -20.93 4.90
C GLU A 504 18.01 -19.83 4.01
N ASN A 505 18.62 -18.65 3.92
CA ASN A 505 18.19 -17.56 3.04
C ASN A 505 18.90 -17.62 1.68
N LEU A 506 18.24 -17.09 0.65
CA LEU A 506 18.81 -16.92 -0.68
C LEU A 506 18.95 -15.43 -1.02
N TYR A 507 20.18 -14.98 -1.18
CA TYR A 507 20.49 -13.59 -1.52
C TYR A 507 20.82 -13.43 -3.00
N TRP A 508 20.27 -12.40 -3.63
CA TRP A 508 20.53 -12.08 -5.03
C TRP A 508 20.46 -10.58 -5.32
N ASN A 509 21.36 -10.14 -6.19
CA ASN A 509 21.36 -8.82 -6.80
C ASN A 509 21.11 -8.97 -8.29
N SER A 510 20.71 -7.90 -8.98
CA SER A 510 20.55 -7.94 -10.45
C SER A 510 21.80 -8.50 -11.15
N SER A 511 21.60 -9.27 -12.21
CA SER A 511 22.67 -9.74 -13.09
C SER A 511 23.42 -8.60 -13.79
N ARG A 512 22.84 -7.39 -13.82
CA ARG A 512 23.45 -6.16 -14.35
C ARG A 512 24.10 -5.29 -13.26
N ALA A 513 24.01 -5.70 -11.98
CA ALA A 513 24.57 -4.91 -10.89
C ALA A 513 26.09 -4.78 -10.97
N LEU A 514 26.58 -3.55 -10.86
CA LEU A 514 28.00 -3.26 -10.73
C LEU A 514 28.38 -3.29 -9.24
N ASN A 515 29.40 -4.08 -8.89
CA ASN A 515 29.88 -4.23 -7.50
C ASN A 515 28.71 -4.52 -6.53
N PRO A 516 28.02 -5.66 -6.66
CA PRO A 516 26.91 -5.97 -5.76
C PRO A 516 27.39 -6.12 -4.31
N MET A 517 26.47 -5.82 -3.40
CA MET A 517 26.59 -6.16 -1.99
C MET A 517 25.31 -6.86 -1.57
N PHE A 518 25.42 -7.96 -0.83
CA PHE A 518 24.25 -8.73 -0.39
C PHE A 518 23.77 -8.28 0.99
N LEU A 519 24.68 -7.86 1.87
CA LEU A 519 24.38 -7.45 3.24
C LEU A 519 25.32 -6.33 3.70
N ARG A 520 24.91 -5.59 4.73
CA ARG A 520 25.82 -4.83 5.60
C ARG A 520 25.70 -5.36 7.02
N THR A 521 26.83 -5.71 7.63
CA THR A 521 26.92 -6.16 9.03
C THR A 521 27.81 -5.22 9.84
N ALA A 522 28.00 -5.49 11.14
CA ALA A 522 28.97 -4.79 11.98
C ALA A 522 30.42 -4.82 11.42
N GLU A 523 30.76 -5.84 10.62
CA GLU A 523 32.06 -5.97 9.97
C GLU A 523 32.20 -5.14 8.68
N GLY A 524 31.11 -4.50 8.26
CA GLY A 524 31.03 -3.63 7.09
C GLY A 524 30.19 -4.21 5.94
N TRP A 525 30.45 -3.71 4.74
CA TRP A 525 29.73 -4.10 3.53
C TRP A 525 30.17 -5.47 3.04
N GLN A 526 29.25 -6.42 2.97
CA GLN A 526 29.52 -7.80 2.59
C GLN A 526 29.41 -7.97 1.07
N ARG A 527 30.54 -8.33 0.47
CA ARG A 527 30.73 -8.44 -1.00
C ARG A 527 31.38 -9.74 -1.44
N ASN A 528 31.95 -10.48 -0.51
CA ASN A 528 32.62 -11.75 -0.76
C ASN A 528 31.85 -12.84 -0.01
N TRP A 529 31.09 -13.63 -0.76
CA TRP A 529 30.24 -14.68 -0.21
C TRP A 529 31.05 -15.75 0.56
N ASP A 530 32.13 -16.25 -0.04
CA ASP A 530 32.96 -17.29 0.58
C ASP A 530 33.54 -16.82 1.92
N GLN A 531 33.98 -15.56 1.98
CA GLN A 531 34.48 -14.96 3.23
C GLN A 531 33.37 -14.86 4.27
N TYR A 532 32.20 -14.33 3.89
CA TYR A 532 31.05 -14.19 4.78
C TYR A 532 30.61 -15.54 5.36
N GLN A 533 30.37 -16.53 4.50
CA GLN A 533 29.89 -17.84 4.91
C GLN A 533 30.90 -18.59 5.79
N SER A 534 32.20 -18.44 5.55
CA SER A 534 33.24 -19.06 6.39
C SER A 534 33.40 -18.40 7.77
N GLY A 535 33.01 -17.13 7.90
CA GLY A 535 33.17 -16.32 9.11
C GLY A 535 31.91 -16.24 9.98
N ASN A 536 30.74 -16.58 9.44
CA ASN A 536 29.45 -16.44 10.13
C ASN A 536 28.88 -17.80 10.56
N GLU A 537 28.88 -18.09 11.85
CA GLU A 537 28.32 -19.34 12.38
C GLU A 537 26.79 -19.37 12.46
N HIS A 538 26.15 -18.21 12.36
CA HIS A 538 24.69 -18.05 12.41
C HIS A 538 24.03 -18.15 11.04
N ASP A 539 24.81 -18.18 9.94
CA ASP A 539 24.31 -18.24 8.56
C ASP A 539 25.11 -19.24 7.69
N GLN A 540 25.00 -20.53 8.02
CA GLN A 540 25.81 -21.57 7.35
C GLN A 540 25.13 -22.19 6.13
N ASN A 541 23.79 -22.17 6.08
CA ASN A 541 22.99 -22.87 5.07
C ASN A 541 22.31 -21.91 4.08
N SER A 542 22.55 -20.60 4.18
CA SER A 542 22.17 -19.67 3.10
C SER A 542 23.01 -19.86 1.85
N ALA A 543 22.55 -19.24 0.77
CA ALA A 543 23.24 -19.16 -0.51
C ALA A 543 23.21 -17.74 -1.09
N TYR A 544 24.20 -17.43 -1.93
CA TYR A 544 24.18 -16.26 -2.81
C TYR A 544 24.20 -16.73 -4.26
N GLY A 545 23.15 -16.38 -5.02
CA GLY A 545 23.03 -16.81 -6.40
C GLY A 545 21.65 -16.51 -6.98
N ASN A 546 21.52 -16.65 -8.31
CA ASN A 546 20.26 -16.39 -9.00
C ASN A 546 19.15 -17.30 -8.43
N PRO A 547 18.01 -16.75 -7.97
CA PRO A 547 16.88 -17.54 -7.52
C PRO A 547 16.25 -18.39 -8.62
N GLU A 548 16.59 -18.12 -9.88
CA GLU A 548 15.99 -18.79 -11.04
C GLU A 548 14.46 -18.76 -10.93
N HIS A 549 13.93 -17.57 -10.63
CA HIS A 549 12.48 -17.33 -10.56
C HIS A 549 11.80 -17.80 -11.85
N ILE A 550 10.57 -18.26 -11.75
CA ILE A 550 9.82 -18.76 -12.92
C ILE A 550 9.69 -17.66 -13.98
N ASN A 551 9.36 -16.43 -13.60
CA ASN A 551 9.35 -15.28 -14.50
C ASN A 551 9.49 -13.97 -13.69
N ALA A 552 10.58 -13.22 -13.89
CA ALA A 552 10.83 -12.01 -13.10
C ALA A 552 11.61 -10.95 -13.88
N PRO A 553 11.47 -9.65 -13.51
CA PRO A 553 12.36 -8.59 -13.93
C PRO A 553 13.82 -8.91 -13.62
N ILE A 554 14.72 -8.50 -14.51
CA ILE A 554 16.17 -8.67 -14.34
C ILE A 554 16.79 -7.50 -13.55
N ALA A 555 16.12 -6.36 -13.49
CA ALA A 555 16.56 -5.20 -12.73
C ALA A 555 15.37 -4.33 -12.30
N PHE A 556 15.62 -3.43 -11.35
CA PHE A 556 14.60 -2.53 -10.82
C PHE A 556 15.23 -1.19 -10.39
N ASP A 557 14.48 -0.11 -10.55
CA ASP A 557 14.74 1.18 -9.91
C ASP A 557 13.39 1.90 -9.66
N SER A 558 13.43 3.00 -8.92
CA SER A 558 12.32 3.94 -8.85
C SER A 558 12.64 5.22 -9.62
N ALA A 559 11.61 5.92 -10.08
CA ALA A 559 11.76 7.22 -10.73
C ALA A 559 11.37 8.37 -9.79
N LYS A 560 12.02 9.51 -9.99
CA LYS A 560 11.73 10.79 -9.33
C LYS A 560 10.53 11.40 -10.03
N SER A 561 9.32 11.20 -9.50
CA SER A 561 8.09 11.67 -10.15
C SER A 561 8.06 13.17 -10.39
N ARG A 562 8.64 13.98 -9.47
CA ARG A 562 8.80 15.44 -9.64
C ARG A 562 9.63 15.86 -10.85
N GLU A 563 10.49 14.98 -11.33
CA GLU A 563 11.38 15.22 -12.47
C GLU A 563 10.96 14.44 -13.72
N SER A 564 9.87 13.69 -13.65
CA SER A 564 9.42 12.78 -14.71
C SER A 564 8.19 13.35 -15.44
N THR A 565 7.94 12.83 -16.64
CA THR A 565 6.70 13.02 -17.40
C THR A 565 6.16 11.65 -17.79
N HIS A 566 4.97 11.59 -18.39
CA HIS A 566 4.38 10.35 -18.90
C HIS A 566 5.28 9.57 -19.87
N SER A 567 6.25 10.19 -20.55
CA SER A 567 7.13 9.52 -21.52
C SER A 567 8.60 9.51 -21.14
N VAL A 568 9.02 10.30 -20.15
CA VAL A 568 10.42 10.43 -19.73
C VAL A 568 10.53 10.24 -18.23
N LEU A 569 11.19 9.17 -17.82
CA LEU A 569 11.36 8.84 -16.41
C LEU A 569 12.77 9.19 -15.94
N ALA A 570 12.87 10.00 -14.89
CA ALA A 570 14.12 10.32 -14.21
C ALA A 570 14.40 9.27 -13.13
N LEU A 571 15.31 8.35 -13.38
CA LEU A 571 15.65 7.24 -12.47
C LEU A 571 16.39 7.75 -11.21
N ASN A 572 16.22 7.06 -10.09
CA ASN A 572 16.78 7.48 -8.80
C ASN A 572 18.28 7.23 -8.68
N THR A 573 18.72 5.98 -8.85
CA THR A 573 20.09 5.59 -8.47
C THR A 573 20.74 4.52 -9.34
N HIS A 574 20.02 3.95 -10.32
CA HIS A 574 20.44 2.74 -11.00
C HIS A 574 20.25 2.78 -12.52
N GLU A 575 20.48 3.93 -13.15
CA GLU A 575 20.37 4.13 -14.60
C GLU A 575 21.24 3.18 -15.42
N VAL A 576 22.36 2.72 -14.84
CA VAL A 576 23.26 1.72 -15.45
C VAL A 576 22.61 0.36 -15.67
N LEU A 577 21.45 0.08 -15.06
CA LEU A 577 20.74 -1.19 -15.20
C LEU A 577 19.81 -1.25 -16.42
N PHE A 578 19.61 -0.12 -17.11
CA PHE A 578 18.63 0.04 -18.19
C PHE A 578 19.30 0.32 -19.53
N GLU A 579 18.85 -0.29 -20.61
CA GLU A 579 19.42 -0.14 -21.96
C GLU A 579 18.33 0.17 -22.98
N VAL A 580 18.69 0.94 -24.02
CA VAL A 580 17.78 1.20 -25.15
C VAL A 580 17.40 -0.15 -25.78
N GLY A 581 16.10 -0.35 -25.96
CA GLY A 581 15.52 -1.58 -26.48
C GLY A 581 15.02 -2.55 -25.41
N ASP A 582 15.33 -2.34 -24.13
CA ASP A 582 14.75 -3.13 -23.04
C ASP A 582 13.24 -2.92 -22.94
N PHE A 583 12.52 -4.00 -22.60
CA PHE A 583 11.15 -3.94 -22.11
C PHE A 583 11.15 -3.53 -20.64
N VAL A 584 10.29 -2.56 -20.32
CA VAL A 584 10.05 -2.09 -18.96
C VAL A 584 8.58 -2.11 -18.66
N GLU A 585 8.28 -2.36 -17.40
CA GLU A 585 6.97 -2.27 -16.80
C GLU A 585 7.04 -1.20 -15.71
N VAL A 586 6.05 -0.32 -15.68
CA VAL A 586 6.01 0.80 -14.73
C VAL A 586 4.87 0.54 -13.77
N ASN A 587 5.13 0.69 -12.48
CA ASN A 587 4.19 0.39 -11.39
C ASN A 587 3.63 -1.04 -11.37
N PHE A 588 4.15 -1.96 -12.20
CA PHE A 588 3.59 -3.30 -12.41
C PHE A 588 2.18 -3.29 -13.04
N ASP A 589 1.93 -2.34 -13.95
CA ASP A 589 0.67 -2.13 -14.64
C ASP A 589 0.37 -3.12 -15.79
N GLY A 590 1.26 -4.07 -16.07
CA GLY A 590 1.11 -5.03 -17.17
C GLY A 590 1.27 -4.45 -18.58
N VAL A 591 1.52 -3.15 -18.73
CA VAL A 591 1.62 -2.50 -20.04
C VAL A 591 3.06 -2.60 -20.56
N GLN A 592 3.22 -3.30 -21.67
CA GLN A 592 4.50 -3.48 -22.35
C GLN A 592 5.03 -2.15 -22.90
N ARG A 593 6.08 -1.62 -22.27
CA ARG A 593 6.81 -0.45 -22.75
C ARG A 593 8.22 -0.80 -23.14
N GLN A 594 8.76 -0.07 -24.11
CA GLN A 594 10.14 -0.21 -24.54
C GLN A 594 10.92 1.09 -24.31
N ILE A 595 12.18 0.97 -23.87
CA ILE A 595 13.09 2.11 -23.78
C ILE A 595 13.53 2.53 -25.17
N THR A 596 13.14 3.71 -25.62
CA THR A 596 13.44 4.25 -26.95
C THR A 596 14.68 5.15 -26.97
N ALA A 597 14.99 5.79 -25.85
CA ALA A 597 16.18 6.60 -25.66
C ALA A 597 16.65 6.58 -24.20
N LYS A 598 17.93 6.90 -24.00
CA LYS A 598 18.56 6.99 -22.69
C LYS A 598 19.55 8.15 -22.68
N SER A 599 19.58 8.90 -21.58
CA SER A 599 20.57 9.94 -21.32
C SER A 599 20.85 9.99 -19.83
N ALA A 600 22.11 10.11 -19.37
CA ALA A 600 22.47 10.18 -17.94
C ALA A 600 21.52 9.34 -17.05
N ASP A 601 20.71 9.99 -16.21
CA ASP A 601 19.75 9.41 -15.27
C ASP A 601 18.30 9.30 -15.81
N ARG A 602 18.07 9.37 -17.12
CA ARG A 602 16.74 9.38 -17.75
C ARG A 602 16.59 8.31 -18.81
N ILE A 603 15.38 7.74 -18.86
CA ILE A 603 14.92 6.85 -19.92
C ILE A 603 13.67 7.43 -20.59
N THR A 604 13.56 7.26 -21.89
CA THR A 604 12.32 7.55 -22.64
C THR A 604 11.63 6.24 -22.95
N ILE A 605 10.34 6.15 -22.65
CA ILE A 605 9.52 4.94 -22.79
C ILE A 605 8.43 5.13 -23.85
N PHE A 606 8.04 4.05 -24.50
CA PHE A 606 6.89 4.01 -25.41
C PHE A 606 6.13 2.68 -25.29
N PRO A 607 4.79 2.66 -25.23
CA PRO A 607 3.89 3.83 -25.10
C PRO A 607 4.13 4.64 -23.81
N PRO A 608 3.65 5.90 -23.72
CA PRO A 608 3.71 6.66 -22.48
C PRO A 608 2.89 6.00 -21.36
N LEU A 609 3.08 6.48 -20.12
CA LEU A 609 2.19 6.20 -19.01
C LEU A 609 0.82 6.83 -19.27
N GLU A 610 -0.23 6.19 -18.77
CA GLU A 610 -1.56 6.79 -18.70
C GLU A 610 -1.61 7.81 -17.55
N GLU A 611 -1.02 7.46 -16.41
CA GLU A 611 -0.90 8.32 -15.24
C GLU A 611 0.50 8.31 -14.64
N LEU A 612 0.90 9.43 -14.03
CA LEU A 612 2.14 9.57 -13.27
C LEU A 612 1.85 9.66 -11.77
N THR A 613 2.09 8.55 -11.06
CA THR A 613 1.95 8.48 -9.60
C THR A 613 3.10 9.18 -8.86
N ARG A 614 2.88 9.59 -7.60
CA ARG A 614 3.96 10.15 -6.75
C ARG A 614 5.12 9.17 -6.55
N THR A 615 4.79 7.89 -6.46
CA THR A 615 5.74 6.79 -6.35
C THR A 615 5.77 6.05 -7.68
N THR A 616 6.79 6.28 -8.49
CA THR A 616 6.94 5.57 -9.77
C THR A 616 7.98 4.47 -9.67
N LEU A 617 7.55 3.23 -9.90
CA LEU A 617 8.37 2.02 -9.84
C LEU A 617 8.71 1.55 -11.26
N VAL A 618 9.94 1.17 -11.54
CA VAL A 618 10.38 0.80 -12.90
C VAL A 618 11.05 -0.57 -12.87
N ALA A 619 10.33 -1.59 -13.33
CA ALA A 619 10.82 -2.95 -13.47
C ALA A 619 11.38 -3.17 -14.88
N ASN A 620 12.65 -3.58 -14.97
CA ASN A 620 13.30 -3.88 -16.24
C ASN A 620 13.27 -5.39 -16.52
N TRP A 621 12.59 -5.76 -17.61
CA TRP A 621 12.46 -7.13 -18.07
C TRP A 621 13.49 -7.51 -19.15
N GLY A 622 14.33 -6.56 -19.58
CA GLY A 622 15.35 -6.77 -20.59
C GLY A 622 14.74 -7.12 -21.93
N THR A 623 14.98 -8.33 -22.43
CA THR A 623 14.39 -8.79 -23.70
C THR A 623 13.07 -9.54 -23.51
N ASN A 624 12.65 -9.77 -22.27
CA ASN A 624 11.42 -10.49 -21.96
C ASN A 624 10.23 -9.53 -22.05
N SER A 625 9.24 -9.85 -22.88
CA SER A 625 7.99 -9.10 -22.97
C SER A 625 6.86 -9.76 -22.18
N ASN A 626 7.06 -10.93 -21.56
CA ASN A 626 6.04 -11.60 -20.75
C ASN A 626 6.04 -11.06 -19.32
N PHE A 627 5.07 -10.21 -18.97
CA PHE A 627 4.97 -9.57 -17.65
C PHE A 627 4.15 -10.38 -16.63
N ASN A 628 3.86 -11.66 -16.91
CA ASN A 628 3.24 -12.56 -15.93
C ASN A 628 4.24 -12.90 -14.81
N LEU A 629 4.38 -12.01 -13.82
CA LEU A 629 5.32 -12.13 -12.72
C LEU A 629 5.09 -13.40 -11.90
N ASP A 630 6.15 -14.15 -11.64
CA ASP A 630 6.14 -15.34 -10.79
C ASP A 630 7.50 -15.48 -10.08
N LEU A 631 7.48 -15.14 -8.79
CA LEU A 631 8.66 -15.07 -7.94
C LEU A 631 8.97 -16.37 -7.20
N ARG A 632 8.26 -17.47 -7.49
CA ARG A 632 8.60 -18.78 -6.92
C ARG A 632 9.96 -19.24 -7.46
N THR A 633 10.76 -19.85 -6.60
CA THR A 633 12.06 -20.42 -6.99
C THR A 633 11.85 -21.67 -7.85
N SER A 634 12.61 -21.80 -8.94
CA SER A 634 12.60 -23.04 -9.72
C SER A 634 13.44 -24.14 -9.05
N PRO A 635 13.26 -25.42 -9.42
CA PRO A 635 14.09 -26.51 -8.90
C PRO A 635 15.59 -26.39 -9.19
N SER A 636 16.00 -25.52 -10.13
CA SER A 636 17.40 -25.22 -10.45
C SER A 636 18.01 -24.10 -9.60
N SER A 637 17.21 -23.44 -8.75
CA SER A 637 17.69 -22.47 -7.77
C SER A 637 18.77 -23.09 -6.88
N PRO A 638 19.80 -22.32 -6.45
CA PRO A 638 20.78 -22.79 -5.47
C PRO A 638 20.15 -23.13 -4.11
N LEU A 639 18.95 -22.62 -3.82
CA LEU A 639 18.18 -22.94 -2.61
C LEU A 639 16.67 -23.00 -2.94
N PRO A 640 16.19 -24.11 -3.54
CA PRO A 640 14.82 -24.21 -4.07
C PRO A 640 13.74 -24.37 -3.00
N THR A 641 14.14 -24.54 -1.74
CA THR A 641 13.22 -24.62 -0.58
C THR A 641 12.99 -23.28 0.10
N ALA A 642 13.74 -22.23 -0.30
CA ALA A 642 13.58 -20.90 0.25
C ALA A 642 12.52 -20.11 -0.53
N GLY A 643 11.91 -19.16 0.18
CA GLY A 643 10.95 -18.20 -0.33
C GLY A 643 9.51 -18.70 -0.25
N SER A 644 8.61 -17.80 -0.66
CA SER A 644 7.19 -18.05 -0.75
C SER A 644 6.85 -19.04 -1.86
N THR A 645 5.78 -19.81 -1.66
CA THR A 645 5.24 -20.75 -2.65
C THR A 645 4.03 -20.19 -3.40
N LEU A 646 3.66 -18.92 -3.15
CA LEU A 646 2.47 -18.29 -3.71
C LEU A 646 2.59 -18.08 -5.22
N ASN A 647 1.50 -18.34 -5.93
CA ASN A 647 1.35 -18.00 -7.34
C ASN A 647 0.68 -16.62 -7.44
N ILE A 648 1.46 -15.59 -7.76
CA ILE A 648 1.00 -14.20 -7.90
C ILE A 648 -0.18 -14.09 -8.87
N GLY A 649 -0.16 -14.85 -9.97
CA GLY A 649 -1.23 -14.85 -10.96
C GLY A 649 -2.60 -15.27 -10.43
N LEU A 650 -2.66 -16.05 -9.33
CA LEU A 650 -3.94 -16.38 -8.68
C LEU A 650 -4.54 -15.19 -7.92
N PHE A 651 -3.69 -14.31 -7.38
CA PHE A 651 -4.12 -13.09 -6.72
C PHE A 651 -4.53 -12.04 -7.76
N GLN A 652 -3.73 -11.86 -8.82
CA GLN A 652 -4.03 -10.94 -9.92
C GLN A 652 -5.25 -11.36 -10.77
N SER A 653 -5.61 -12.65 -10.77
CA SER A 653 -6.82 -13.12 -11.47
C SER A 653 -8.13 -12.77 -10.77
N ARG A 654 -8.05 -12.27 -9.52
CA ARG A 654 -9.20 -11.66 -8.85
C ARG A 654 -9.48 -10.36 -9.60
N GLN A 655 -10.64 -10.28 -10.23
CA GLN A 655 -10.95 -9.17 -11.13
C GLN A 655 -11.32 -7.93 -10.31
N TYR A 656 -10.53 -6.88 -10.46
CA TYR A 656 -10.83 -5.53 -9.97
C TYR A 656 -12.25 -5.11 -10.38
N GLY A 657 -13.07 -4.68 -9.42
CA GLY A 657 -14.44 -4.22 -9.64
C GLY A 657 -15.49 -5.33 -9.89
N ALA A 658 -15.12 -6.61 -9.86
CA ALA A 658 -16.05 -7.72 -9.92
C ALA A 658 -16.18 -8.41 -8.55
N PRO A 659 -17.40 -8.76 -8.08
CA PRO A 659 -17.58 -9.46 -6.82
C PRO A 659 -16.69 -10.70 -6.74
N LEU A 660 -15.90 -10.82 -5.68
CA LEU A 660 -15.11 -12.03 -5.45
C LEU A 660 -16.09 -13.21 -5.31
N PRO A 661 -15.81 -14.37 -5.96
CA PRO A 661 -16.60 -15.56 -5.70
C PRO A 661 -16.54 -15.85 -4.20
N ALA A 662 -17.70 -16.19 -3.60
CA ALA A 662 -17.76 -16.59 -2.19
C ALA A 662 -16.61 -17.54 -1.89
N PRO A 663 -15.86 -17.34 -0.79
CA PRO A 663 -14.64 -18.08 -0.54
C PRO A 663 -14.95 -19.57 -0.66
N ALA A 664 -14.35 -20.22 -1.66
CA ALA A 664 -14.26 -21.66 -1.65
C ALA A 664 -13.45 -21.97 -0.40
N MET A 665 -14.12 -22.39 0.69
CA MET A 665 -13.50 -22.81 1.94
C MET A 665 -12.19 -23.50 1.59
N PHE A 666 -11.06 -22.83 1.81
CA PHE A 666 -9.76 -23.41 1.52
C PHE A 666 -9.65 -24.60 2.45
N SER A 667 -9.99 -25.77 1.91
CA SER A 667 -9.82 -27.04 2.58
C SER A 667 -8.37 -27.06 3.03
N SER A 668 -8.16 -27.16 4.34
CA SER A 668 -6.86 -27.20 5.02
C SER A 668 -6.04 -28.46 4.69
N THR A 669 -6.18 -28.98 3.47
CA THR A 669 -5.69 -30.27 2.99
C THR A 669 -4.86 -30.09 1.73
N VAL A 670 -3.86 -29.21 1.75
CA VAL A 670 -2.70 -29.35 0.87
C VAL A 670 -1.43 -29.11 1.68
N LEU A 671 -1.10 -30.06 2.56
CA LEU A 671 0.27 -30.27 3.02
C LEU A 671 0.64 -31.75 2.87
N HIS A 672 1.63 -31.97 2.00
CA HIS A 672 2.57 -33.09 1.96
C HIS A 672 2.03 -34.53 2.05
N GLU A 673 1.73 -35.14 0.90
CA GLU A 673 2.08 -36.56 0.74
C GLU A 673 3.58 -36.68 0.41
N PRO A 674 4.35 -37.52 1.12
CA PRO A 674 5.73 -37.81 0.77
C PRO A 674 5.73 -38.73 -0.46
N GLN A 675 5.96 -38.15 -1.65
CA GLN A 675 6.20 -38.97 -2.84
C GLN A 675 7.55 -39.68 -2.73
N ASN A 676 7.47 -40.99 -2.51
CA ASN A 676 8.58 -41.91 -2.71
C ASN A 676 9.03 -41.87 -4.18
N LEU A 677 10.20 -41.29 -4.42
CA LEU A 677 10.94 -41.41 -5.67
C LEU A 677 11.28 -42.90 -5.91
N THR A 678 10.59 -43.51 -6.87
CA THR A 678 11.13 -44.65 -7.60
C THR A 678 11.51 -44.20 -9.00
N SER A 679 12.75 -44.53 -9.34
CA SER A 679 13.44 -44.26 -10.59
C SER A 679 12.66 -44.70 -11.82
N GLU A 680 12.59 -43.86 -12.84
CA GLU A 680 12.76 -44.34 -14.22
C GLU A 680 13.33 -43.26 -15.13
N THR A 681 14.38 -43.67 -15.83
CA THR A 681 15.22 -42.93 -16.78
C THR A 681 14.52 -42.71 -18.11
N SER A 682 14.67 -41.52 -18.71
CA SER A 682 14.77 -41.43 -20.18
C SER A 682 15.56 -40.20 -20.65
N HIS A 683 16.36 -40.44 -21.69
CA HIS A 683 17.39 -39.60 -22.29
C HIS A 683 16.84 -38.57 -23.30
N ALA A 684 17.47 -37.39 -23.39
CA ALA A 684 17.73 -36.62 -24.63
C ALA A 684 18.60 -35.38 -24.29
N THR A 685 19.93 -35.46 -24.25
CA THR A 685 20.94 -35.11 -25.29
C THR A 685 20.65 -33.89 -26.18
N ALA A 686 21.70 -33.06 -26.30
CA ALA A 686 22.05 -32.08 -27.35
C ALA A 686 21.57 -30.62 -27.11
N LEU A 687 22.33 -29.55 -27.36
CA LEU A 687 23.68 -29.33 -27.91
C LEU A 687 24.01 -27.84 -27.65
N GLN A 688 25.22 -27.52 -27.15
CA GLN A 688 25.80 -26.18 -27.32
C GLN A 688 26.28 -25.99 -28.78
N PRO A 689 26.52 -24.73 -29.20
CA PRO A 689 27.92 -24.28 -29.21
C PRO A 689 28.14 -22.78 -28.91
N SER A 690 29.19 -22.47 -28.15
CA SER A 690 29.97 -21.23 -28.31
C SER A 690 30.83 -21.31 -29.58
N PRO A 691 31.42 -20.20 -30.09
CA PRO A 691 32.81 -19.92 -29.69
C PRO A 691 33.30 -18.45 -29.74
N SER A 692 34.28 -18.18 -28.85
CA SER A 692 35.54 -17.41 -29.05
C SER A 692 35.52 -15.88 -29.34
N ARG A 693 36.57 -15.05 -29.13
CA ARG A 693 37.78 -14.92 -28.27
C ARG A 693 38.66 -13.86 -28.96
N ALA A 694 39.06 -12.77 -28.30
CA ALA A 694 40.28 -11.94 -28.56
C ALA A 694 40.24 -10.74 -27.56
N THR A 695 41.08 -10.58 -26.53
CA THR A 695 42.54 -10.34 -26.40
C THR A 695 43.06 -9.01 -27.00
N LEU A 696 43.52 -8.10 -26.13
CA LEU A 696 44.69 -7.18 -26.22
C LEU A 696 44.70 -6.26 -24.96
N GLN A 697 45.49 -6.54 -23.92
CA GLN A 697 46.82 -5.99 -23.58
C GLN A 697 46.94 -4.47 -23.34
N ALA A 698 47.08 -4.15 -22.04
CA ALA A 698 48.12 -3.35 -21.36
C ALA A 698 48.47 -1.92 -21.83
N THR A 699 48.49 -0.96 -20.89
CA THR A 699 49.65 -0.09 -20.61
C THR A 699 49.62 0.44 -19.15
N GLU A 700 50.79 0.46 -18.52
CA GLU A 700 51.11 0.94 -17.16
C GLU A 700 51.29 2.48 -17.07
N ARG A 701 51.09 3.09 -15.87
CA ARG A 701 52.10 3.81 -15.02
C ARG A 701 51.56 4.97 -14.14
N ARG A 702 51.78 4.79 -12.82
CA ARG A 702 52.36 5.69 -11.78
C ARG A 702 52.24 7.23 -11.85
N ALA A 703 51.77 7.84 -10.74
CA ALA A 703 52.53 8.63 -9.73
C ALA A 703 51.54 9.53 -8.91
N LEU A 704 51.37 9.40 -7.59
CA LEU A 704 52.14 9.88 -6.41
C LEU A 704 51.86 11.33 -5.95
N LEU A 705 51.66 11.46 -4.62
CA LEU A 705 51.69 12.64 -3.71
C LEU A 705 50.38 13.47 -3.59
N SER A 706 49.94 14.00 -2.44
CA SER A 706 50.25 13.85 -1.00
C SER A 706 49.40 14.87 -0.20
N LEU A 707 49.04 14.55 1.07
CA LEU A 707 48.79 15.49 2.20
C LEU A 707 47.56 16.42 2.08
N SER A 708 46.79 16.83 3.10
CA SER A 708 46.80 16.68 4.56
C SER A 708 45.57 17.43 5.12
N GLY A 709 45.06 17.02 6.30
CA GLY A 709 44.58 17.97 7.32
C GLY A 709 43.06 18.12 7.52
N SER A 710 42.53 17.47 8.57
CA SER A 710 41.41 17.98 9.37
C SER A 710 41.89 19.13 10.29
N PRO A 711 40.99 19.93 10.90
CA PRO A 711 40.42 19.51 12.19
C PRO A 711 38.96 19.91 12.45
N ALA A 712 38.39 19.19 13.43
CA ALA A 712 37.07 19.33 14.04
C ALA A 712 36.85 20.62 14.84
N LYS A 713 35.56 20.94 15.10
CA LYS A 713 35.12 21.68 16.29
C LYS A 713 33.77 21.16 16.81
N GLN A 714 33.72 20.94 18.14
CA GLN A 714 32.58 20.63 18.99
C GLN A 714 31.95 21.92 19.59
N SER A 715 30.67 21.85 19.98
CA SER A 715 29.99 22.38 21.21
C SER A 715 28.52 22.75 20.86
N ALA A 716 27.47 22.13 21.42
CA ALA A 716 26.94 22.03 22.79
C ALA A 716 26.00 23.20 23.18
N PHE A 717 24.67 22.95 23.31
CA PHE A 717 23.65 23.71 24.07
C PHE A 717 22.44 22.76 24.30
N VAL A 718 22.13 22.29 25.52
CA VAL A 718 21.37 22.87 26.66
C VAL A 718 19.88 23.10 26.38
N SER A 719 19.04 22.30 27.05
CA SER A 719 17.56 22.30 27.09
C SER A 719 17.01 23.05 28.32
N PRO A 720 15.75 23.52 28.27
CA PRO A 720 14.96 23.76 29.49
C PRO A 720 13.55 23.12 29.48
N SER A 721 13.09 22.78 30.70
CA SER A 721 11.79 22.24 31.10
C SER A 721 10.66 23.29 31.07
N PRO A 722 9.36 22.90 30.95
CA PRO A 722 8.23 23.81 30.98
C PRO A 722 7.63 24.01 32.39
N ALA A 723 6.84 25.08 32.54
CA ALA A 723 6.03 25.41 33.71
C ALA A 723 4.55 25.56 33.32
N GLU A 724 3.68 25.18 34.24
CA GLU A 724 2.20 25.17 34.20
C GLU A 724 1.57 26.58 34.07
N ASP A 725 0.38 26.70 33.44
CA ASP A 725 -0.86 27.14 34.12
C ASP A 725 -2.11 26.98 33.22
N SER A 726 -3.25 27.04 33.90
CA SER A 726 -4.62 26.59 33.63
C SER A 726 -5.57 27.66 33.06
N SER A 727 -6.60 27.25 32.29
CA SER A 727 -8.04 27.57 32.47
C SER A 727 -8.91 27.53 31.18
N ILE A 728 -9.84 26.57 31.14
CA ILE A 728 -11.27 26.61 30.78
C ILE A 728 -11.73 27.40 29.52
N SER A 729 -12.25 26.70 28.50
CA SER A 729 -13.71 26.65 28.20
C SER A 729 -14.05 25.64 27.10
N GLN A 730 -15.19 24.95 27.27
CA GLN A 730 -15.76 23.95 26.37
C GLN A 730 -16.23 24.57 25.04
N THR A 731 -15.78 24.00 23.92
CA THR A 731 -16.51 23.90 22.64
C THR A 731 -15.85 22.77 21.83
N ASP A 732 -16.67 21.81 21.40
CA ASP A 732 -16.41 20.74 20.42
C ASP A 732 -15.21 19.81 20.68
N SER A 733 -15.28 19.08 21.78
CA SER A 733 -14.41 17.91 21.97
C SER A 733 -14.89 16.73 21.12
N VAL A 734 -13.93 16.11 20.44
CA VAL A 734 -13.97 14.75 19.85
C VAL A 734 -14.40 14.67 18.37
N ASP A 735 -13.93 15.61 17.54
CA ASP A 735 -13.60 15.28 16.15
C ASP A 735 -12.27 14.51 16.13
N ILE A 736 -12.40 13.21 15.99
CA ILE A 736 -11.37 12.21 16.20
C ILE A 736 -10.28 12.37 15.12
N ALA A 737 -9.12 12.88 15.53
CA ALA A 737 -7.81 12.60 14.93
C ALA A 737 -7.64 12.97 13.44
N LEU A 738 -8.22 14.09 12.98
CA LEU A 738 -8.00 14.58 11.62
C LEU A 738 -6.50 14.95 11.39
N LEU A 739 -5.82 14.04 10.70
CA LEU A 739 -4.99 14.26 9.51
C LEU A 739 -3.48 14.50 9.58
N SER A 740 -2.81 15.01 10.64
CA SER A 740 -1.39 15.40 10.40
C SER A 740 -0.48 15.70 11.60
N LEU A 741 -0.72 15.18 12.80
CA LEU A 741 0.20 15.48 13.92
C LEU A 741 1.49 14.60 13.86
N PHE A 742 2.54 15.11 13.22
CA PHE A 742 3.92 15.12 13.72
C PHE A 742 4.83 13.87 13.79
N GLU A 743 4.48 12.68 13.31
CA GLU A 743 5.32 11.50 13.61
C GLU A 743 6.56 11.28 12.70
N GLN A 744 7.04 12.32 12.02
CA GLN A 744 8.46 12.44 11.64
C GLN A 744 9.22 13.22 12.72
N VAL A 745 9.37 12.64 13.92
CA VAL A 745 10.49 13.02 14.79
C VAL A 745 11.70 12.21 14.36
N ASP A 746 12.62 12.90 13.70
CA ASP A 746 14.02 12.48 13.49
C ASP A 746 14.23 11.06 12.96
N ALA A 747 14.39 10.98 11.64
CA ALA A 747 15.43 10.15 11.06
C ALA A 747 16.77 10.55 11.73
N THR A 748 17.07 9.90 12.85
CA THR A 748 18.30 10.08 13.61
C THR A 748 19.51 9.76 12.72
N LYS A 749 20.52 10.63 12.83
CA LYS A 749 21.96 10.41 12.54
C LYS A 749 22.38 9.12 11.83
#